data_AF-A0AAD9L5Q8-F1
#
_entry.id   AF-A0AAD9L5Q8-F1
#
_cell.length_a   1.000
_cell.length_b   1.000
_cell.length_c   1.000
_cell.angle_alpha   90.00
_cell.angle_beta   90.00
_cell.angle_gamma   90.00
#
_symmetry.space_group_name_H-M   'P 1'
#
loop_
_entity.id
_entity.type
_entity.pdbx_description
1 polymer ?
#
loop_
_entity_poly.entity_id
_entity_poly.type
_entity_poly.pdbx_seq_one_letter_code
_entity_poly.pdbx_strand_id
1 'polypeptide(L)'
;SHGGRGGAPQGSFLASGEAPAYDTFVRPDQSGSGGGGPSGGTGGGVVHIVSKKVTIDGRVSADGTDGQGDSGGGSGGSILIEVTNQGPFGGAGLITANGGRGAGSGGGGAGGRITVIYKHESATYSGHIYAYGGVAGERGGYVKSFYIDYYNETAKRFIAYKEKPGDSEPYQLTASGGGLQRLELPHPVLTTRLRLRITDYHSRVVMAARVYGYKTCTFQQSEPGGPGTVFFEGQDPISSGVGSLRVDNFGRTALVAKTSDCSQFDILKSGGAAWVQHTTDELDEVLVERGSHLVIETNMAGVTLLGNDDSMMHVVGNSRITVTSNTNSKMVFNTNTALVLTKDIDFTMKKKTDMFGTFEVQPGAKVNIDGSLYLKPQTLTVEALTIGRSGSVMVPTKTSSDIFTINATYITFNGNFTAGVVKLDNLQRFAVGKDVFVTFEPISHNLVLGSVVNIHGNVKLTKIISFRRPFCEHLTIDGGSLVMDGGDNMTLECKDVHINGLLSIQCPVSVASGFDNFTVGPLGEFTFRLHGDFICDTILVNGTMASMTNISMHGRVRDNIQNFGIGSAGRLTLDNLNQKSGLLAKSSTVAAHIVKIDGTFLPGQLHIPSEGNQGGWDSIEIGAGGSMQFLPDGDFVSNFMNISGRLESYTPITVLGHSGQLELVVGSGGRIVFDSKSHHPHGPWSGQSSIRASTLKMTRNSEMKAGHITLTIDEIYVDGQLTFEASSVVLTTRFIVGSNGRVETANPIVLKGVTASRTRTFTVNGYMKLDTRGQHETLEWSSTNASVLHVASFAVGVGANLFAGHLSLADVVETLKVAANSKFEFQPATTFYIKSTEVAGQVKSYIPMVKGKHLKGELMNITSRGTLDMNYNGDVNDIDSGCLPSYIQMMTCDIAGTVKAGSLTVNTGVINVTNKGQMIVNYGGYKSGHGPGK
;
A
#
# COMPACT_ATOMS: atom_id res chain seq x y z
N SER A 1 -1.32 76.53 -1.17
CA SER A 1 -1.59 75.09 -1.03
C SER A 1 -0.26 74.36 -1.14
N HIS A 2 -0.03 73.23 -0.46
CA HIS A 2 1.35 72.82 -0.10
C HIS A 2 2.14 72.12 -1.23
N GLY A 3 1.88 70.85 -1.52
CA GLY A 3 2.60 70.05 -2.52
C GLY A 3 2.24 70.33 -3.98
N GLY A 4 1.11 71.00 -4.22
CA GLY A 4 0.61 71.38 -5.55
C GLY A 4 -0.54 72.37 -5.41
N ARG A 5 -1.14 72.82 -6.53
CA ARG A 5 -2.25 73.77 -6.50
C ARG A 5 -3.54 73.11 -5.95
N GLY A 6 -4.21 73.77 -5.01
CA GLY A 6 -5.46 73.31 -4.40
C GLY A 6 -6.64 73.32 -5.38
N GLY A 7 -7.68 72.53 -5.08
CA GLY A 7 -8.88 72.46 -5.90
C GLY A 7 -9.72 73.74 -5.81
N ALA A 8 -10.32 74.15 -6.92
CA ALA A 8 -11.30 75.23 -6.96
C ALA A 8 -12.67 74.73 -6.45
N PRO A 9 -13.52 75.60 -5.87
CA PRO A 9 -14.92 75.27 -5.66
C PRO A 9 -15.67 75.08 -6.98
N GLN A 10 -16.72 74.28 -6.96
CA GLN A 10 -17.48 73.85 -8.13
C GLN A 10 -17.99 75.05 -8.95
N GLY A 11 -17.72 75.06 -10.26
CA GLY A 11 -18.16 76.12 -11.18
C GLY A 11 -17.25 77.35 -11.25
N SER A 12 -16.09 77.33 -10.59
CA SER A 12 -15.10 78.42 -10.63
C SER A 12 -13.71 77.92 -11.05
N PHE A 13 -12.89 78.82 -11.60
CA PHE A 13 -11.46 78.58 -11.82
C PHE A 13 -10.66 79.50 -10.90
N LEU A 14 -9.65 78.96 -10.21
CA LEU A 14 -8.71 79.80 -9.46
C LEU A 14 -7.86 80.62 -10.45
N ALA A 15 -7.64 81.92 -10.19
CA ALA A 15 -6.71 82.74 -10.99
C ALA A 15 -5.26 82.33 -10.72
N SER A 16 -4.32 82.53 -11.66
CA SER A 16 -2.95 81.95 -11.60
C SER A 16 -2.14 82.28 -10.32
N GLY A 17 -2.50 83.35 -9.59
CA GLY A 17 -1.89 83.73 -8.31
C GLY A 17 -2.59 83.20 -7.05
N GLU A 18 -3.73 82.51 -7.18
CA GLU A 18 -4.52 82.00 -6.05
C GLU A 18 -4.15 80.55 -5.71
N ALA A 19 -4.03 80.30 -4.39
CA ALA A 19 -3.58 79.05 -3.80
C ALA A 19 -2.25 78.51 -4.36
N PRO A 20 -1.19 79.31 -4.51
CA PRO A 20 0.09 78.86 -5.07
C PRO A 20 0.71 77.72 -4.24
N ALA A 21 1.47 76.85 -4.92
CA ALA A 21 2.30 75.85 -4.26
C ALA A 21 3.40 76.56 -3.45
N TYR A 22 3.64 76.13 -2.22
CA TYR A 22 4.68 76.68 -1.36
C TYR A 22 5.53 75.55 -0.75
N ASP A 23 6.59 75.93 -0.02
CA ASP A 23 7.59 75.02 0.56
C ASP A 23 8.59 74.39 -0.45
N THR A 24 9.70 73.85 0.05
CA THR A 24 10.76 73.18 -0.71
C THR A 24 10.46 71.69 -0.83
N PHE A 25 10.80 71.04 -1.94
CA PHE A 25 10.65 69.58 -2.07
C PHE A 25 11.86 68.82 -1.50
N VAL A 26 12.97 69.51 -1.22
CA VAL A 26 14.22 68.90 -0.76
C VAL A 26 14.24 68.75 0.76
N ARG A 27 13.70 69.74 1.48
CA ARG A 27 13.54 69.74 2.93
C ARG A 27 12.24 70.48 3.26
N PRO A 28 11.08 69.80 3.24
CA PRO A 28 9.81 70.43 3.54
C PRO A 28 9.65 70.61 5.06
N ASP A 29 9.36 71.82 5.51
CA ASP A 29 9.26 72.17 6.93
C ASP A 29 8.03 73.02 7.29
N GLN A 30 7.14 73.27 6.32
CA GLN A 30 5.94 74.09 6.53
C GLN A 30 4.68 73.22 6.62
N SER A 31 3.71 73.64 7.45
CA SER A 31 2.43 72.94 7.57
C SER A 31 1.54 73.16 6.34
N GLY A 32 0.62 72.23 6.12
CA GLY A 32 -0.46 72.39 5.15
C GLY A 32 -1.37 73.56 5.51
N SER A 33 -1.96 74.19 4.49
CA SER A 33 -2.93 75.27 4.64
C SER A 33 -4.31 74.70 4.92
N GLY A 34 -5.11 75.41 5.72
CA GLY A 34 -6.54 75.11 5.87
C GLY A 34 -7.31 75.27 4.55
N GLY A 35 -8.41 74.55 4.43
CA GLY A 35 -9.34 74.66 3.31
C GLY A 35 -10.12 75.98 3.35
N GLY A 36 -10.49 76.49 2.17
CA GLY A 36 -11.27 77.73 2.07
C GLY A 36 -12.72 77.56 2.53
N GLY A 37 -13.25 78.55 3.24
CA GLY A 37 -14.63 78.56 3.74
C GLY A 37 -14.72 78.53 5.27
N PRO A 38 -15.87 78.86 5.86
CA PRO A 38 -16.05 79.00 7.30
C PRO A 38 -15.89 77.68 8.09
N SER A 39 -15.99 76.53 7.40
CA SER A 39 -15.80 75.19 7.97
C SER A 39 -14.79 74.36 7.15
N GLY A 40 -13.76 75.02 6.62
CA GLY A 40 -12.70 74.38 5.84
C GLY A 40 -11.89 73.38 6.67
N GLY A 41 -11.43 72.31 6.02
CA GLY A 41 -10.61 71.29 6.68
C GLY A 41 -9.28 71.87 7.15
N THR A 42 -8.79 71.42 8.30
CA THR A 42 -7.47 71.83 8.81
C THR A 42 -6.35 71.25 7.95
N GLY A 43 -5.33 72.05 7.65
CA GLY A 43 -4.15 71.56 6.96
C GLY A 43 -3.33 70.59 7.82
N GLY A 44 -2.60 69.69 7.16
CA GLY A 44 -1.74 68.70 7.83
C GLY A 44 -0.53 69.34 8.53
N GLY A 45 -0.09 68.74 9.63
CA GLY A 45 1.05 69.22 10.43
C GLY A 45 2.43 68.96 9.79
N VAL A 46 3.50 69.17 10.56
CA VAL A 46 4.88 68.89 10.14
C VAL A 46 5.47 67.78 11.00
N VAL A 47 6.04 66.77 10.35
CA VAL A 47 6.77 65.68 10.99
C VAL A 47 8.21 65.72 10.49
N HIS A 48 9.16 66.04 11.38
CA HIS A 48 10.59 65.98 11.07
C HIS A 48 11.28 64.93 11.95
N ILE A 49 11.82 63.89 11.32
CA ILE A 49 12.50 62.78 11.98
C ILE A 49 13.98 62.82 11.59
N VAL A 50 14.87 63.00 12.56
CA VAL A 50 16.32 62.90 12.38
C VAL A 50 16.84 61.74 13.23
N SER A 51 17.37 60.71 12.58
CA SER A 51 17.85 59.51 13.29
C SER A 51 19.05 58.89 12.56
N LYS A 52 19.76 57.97 13.23
CA LYS A 52 20.82 57.15 12.61
C LYS A 52 20.26 55.93 11.86
N LYS A 53 19.05 55.47 12.20
CA LYS A 53 18.32 54.37 11.53
C LYS A 53 16.82 54.60 11.70
N VAL A 54 16.03 54.31 10.67
CA VAL A 54 14.58 54.47 10.70
C VAL A 54 13.90 53.22 10.12
N THR A 55 12.92 52.68 10.84
CA THR A 55 12.06 51.58 10.39
C THR A 55 10.60 51.93 10.63
N ILE A 56 9.75 51.87 9.60
CA ILE A 56 8.32 52.21 9.67
C ILE A 56 7.49 51.04 9.16
N ASP A 57 6.86 50.30 10.06
CA ASP A 57 5.89 49.23 9.76
C ASP A 57 4.43 49.64 10.09
N GLY A 58 4.26 50.73 10.85
CA GLY A 58 2.98 51.37 11.15
C GLY A 58 2.67 52.53 10.20
N ARG A 59 2.01 53.61 10.69
CA ARG A 59 1.66 54.78 9.87
C ARG A 59 2.30 56.08 10.40
N VAL A 60 2.91 56.86 9.50
CA VAL A 60 3.32 58.26 9.74
C VAL A 60 2.46 59.14 8.83
N SER A 61 1.66 60.05 9.39
CA SER A 61 0.69 60.84 8.62
C SER A 61 0.75 62.33 9.00
N ALA A 62 0.75 63.16 7.97
CA ALA A 62 0.55 64.61 8.01
C ALA A 62 -0.58 64.99 7.04
N ASP A 63 -1.67 64.22 7.03
CA ASP A 63 -2.80 64.43 6.11
C ASP A 63 -3.63 65.66 6.53
N GLY A 64 -4.18 66.39 5.56
CA GLY A 64 -5.19 67.41 5.80
C GLY A 64 -6.56 66.79 6.08
N THR A 65 -7.41 67.46 6.84
CA THR A 65 -8.77 66.99 7.13
C THR A 65 -9.77 67.44 6.08
N ASP A 66 -10.89 66.75 6.00
CA ASP A 66 -11.98 67.07 5.08
C ASP A 66 -12.69 68.36 5.51
N GLY A 67 -13.08 69.18 4.53
CA GLY A 67 -13.99 70.30 4.77
C GLY A 67 -15.39 69.82 5.15
N GLN A 68 -16.19 70.70 5.75
CA GLN A 68 -17.61 70.45 6.04
C GLN A 68 -18.49 71.54 5.43
N GLY A 69 -19.75 71.22 5.13
CA GLY A 69 -20.66 72.13 4.41
C GLY A 69 -20.23 72.33 2.96
N ASP A 70 -20.12 73.58 2.52
CA ASP A 70 -19.62 74.00 1.19
C ASP A 70 -18.14 74.47 1.23
N SER A 71 -17.35 73.89 2.14
CA SER A 71 -15.97 74.32 2.38
C SER A 71 -14.94 73.34 1.79
N GLY A 72 -13.78 73.86 1.42
CA GLY A 72 -12.68 73.07 0.86
C GLY A 72 -11.98 72.18 1.88
N GLY A 73 -11.32 71.13 1.39
CA GLY A 73 -10.47 70.27 2.20
C GLY A 73 -9.14 70.93 2.55
N GLY A 74 -8.60 70.62 3.73
CA GLY A 74 -7.26 71.09 4.13
C GLY A 74 -6.17 70.42 3.31
N SER A 75 -5.07 71.12 2.99
CA SER A 75 -3.97 70.47 2.27
C SER A 75 -3.14 69.56 3.19
N GLY A 76 -2.50 68.54 2.62
CA GLY A 76 -1.48 67.77 3.33
C GLY A 76 -0.33 68.66 3.80
N GLY A 77 0.38 68.20 4.83
CA GLY A 77 1.53 68.88 5.44
C GLY A 77 2.88 68.30 5.03
N SER A 78 3.90 68.52 5.85
CA SER A 78 5.29 68.13 5.54
C SER A 78 5.74 66.92 6.33
N ILE A 79 6.40 65.98 5.67
CA ILE A 79 7.13 64.90 6.32
C ILE A 79 8.57 64.90 5.81
N LEU A 80 9.53 65.19 6.68
CA LEU A 80 10.97 65.10 6.39
C LEU A 80 11.60 64.03 7.27
N ILE A 81 12.23 63.03 6.65
CA ILE A 81 12.96 61.97 7.35
C ILE A 81 14.42 62.03 6.93
N GLU A 82 15.33 62.25 7.88
CA GLU A 82 16.77 62.32 7.65
C GLU A 82 17.49 61.22 8.40
N VAL A 83 18.06 60.29 7.64
CA VAL A 83 18.89 59.21 8.15
C VAL A 83 20.35 59.63 8.06
N THR A 84 20.89 60.01 9.21
CA THR A 84 22.27 60.44 9.39
C THR A 84 23.23 59.24 9.42
N ASN A 85 24.51 59.49 9.12
CA ASN A 85 25.60 58.50 9.23
C ASN A 85 25.42 57.21 8.40
N GLN A 86 24.79 57.31 7.22
CA GLN A 86 24.64 56.20 6.27
C GLN A 86 23.84 54.98 6.78
N GLY A 87 22.96 55.15 7.77
CA GLY A 87 22.13 54.04 8.24
C GLY A 87 20.95 53.71 7.29
N PRO A 88 20.31 52.53 7.47
CA PRO A 88 19.24 52.09 6.59
C PRO A 88 17.89 52.75 6.90
N PHE A 89 17.08 52.93 5.85
CA PHE A 89 15.66 53.30 5.89
C PHE A 89 14.84 52.11 5.35
N GLY A 90 13.97 51.53 6.20
CA GLY A 90 13.22 50.31 5.84
C GLY A 90 11.86 50.16 6.53
N GLY A 91 11.17 49.04 6.26
CA GLY A 91 9.83 48.73 6.79
C GLY A 91 8.75 48.64 5.69
N ALA A 92 7.56 48.14 6.04
CA ALA A 92 6.44 47.92 5.11
C ALA A 92 5.20 48.79 5.39
N GLY A 93 5.34 49.79 6.27
CA GLY A 93 4.26 50.65 6.73
C GLY A 93 3.78 51.68 5.71
N LEU A 94 3.06 52.70 6.18
CA LEU A 94 2.42 53.70 5.33
C LEU A 94 2.84 55.12 5.74
N ILE A 95 3.33 55.92 4.79
CA ILE A 95 3.69 57.33 5.00
C ILE A 95 2.78 58.21 4.13
N THR A 96 1.98 59.10 4.74
CA THR A 96 1.00 59.91 3.99
C THR A 96 1.01 61.39 4.35
N ALA A 97 0.86 62.24 3.33
CA ALA A 97 0.60 63.66 3.46
C ALA A 97 -0.44 64.06 2.41
N ASN A 98 -1.58 63.39 2.40
CA ASN A 98 -2.66 63.62 1.44
C ASN A 98 -3.48 64.87 1.82
N GLY A 99 -4.04 65.54 0.82
CA GLY A 99 -5.04 66.58 1.03
C GLY A 99 -6.40 65.99 1.41
N GLY A 100 -7.14 66.69 2.26
CA GLY A 100 -8.50 66.35 2.63
C GLY A 100 -9.49 66.61 1.50
N ARG A 101 -10.63 65.93 1.53
CA ARG A 101 -11.72 66.08 0.57
C ARG A 101 -12.49 67.39 0.79
N GLY A 102 -12.91 68.04 -0.28
CA GLY A 102 -13.86 69.16 -0.21
C GLY A 102 -15.29 68.67 0.01
N ALA A 103 -16.09 69.41 0.80
CA ALA A 103 -17.50 69.11 1.02
C ALA A 103 -18.39 70.07 0.23
N GLY A 104 -19.55 69.58 -0.23
CA GLY A 104 -20.49 70.36 -1.04
C GLY A 104 -19.84 70.86 -2.33
N SER A 105 -19.91 72.18 -2.54
CA SER A 105 -19.23 72.87 -3.65
C SER A 105 -17.74 73.16 -3.39
N GLY A 106 -17.18 72.76 -2.24
CA GLY A 106 -15.78 72.97 -1.88
C GLY A 106 -14.79 72.13 -2.68
N GLY A 107 -13.65 72.72 -3.05
CA GLY A 107 -12.55 72.02 -3.73
C GLY A 107 -11.75 71.11 -2.80
N GLY A 108 -11.15 70.05 -3.35
CA GLY A 108 -10.23 69.19 -2.60
C GLY A 108 -8.94 69.90 -2.20
N GLY A 109 -8.42 69.57 -1.01
CA GLY A 109 -7.15 70.09 -0.52
C GLY A 109 -5.99 69.55 -1.35
N ALA A 110 -4.91 70.31 -1.53
CA ALA A 110 -3.73 69.80 -2.23
C ALA A 110 -3.01 68.71 -1.42
N GLY A 111 -2.26 67.85 -2.09
CA GLY A 111 -1.29 66.97 -1.41
C GLY A 111 -0.21 67.78 -0.69
N GLY A 112 0.47 67.15 0.25
CA GLY A 112 1.59 67.68 1.01
C GLY A 112 2.94 67.33 0.37
N ARG A 113 4.03 67.40 1.13
CA ARG A 113 5.38 67.03 0.67
C ARG A 113 6.03 66.05 1.60
N ILE A 114 6.58 64.97 1.03
CA ILE A 114 7.29 63.93 1.77
C ILE A 114 8.69 63.80 1.18
N THR A 115 9.72 63.94 2.02
CA THR A 115 11.11 63.79 1.61
C THR A 115 11.87 62.89 2.57
N VAL A 116 12.58 61.90 2.02
CA VAL A 116 13.42 60.97 2.79
C VAL A 116 14.87 61.10 2.30
N ILE A 117 15.74 61.58 3.18
CA ILE A 117 17.17 61.76 2.92
C ILE A 117 17.92 60.65 3.65
N TYR A 118 18.47 59.70 2.90
CA TYR A 118 19.33 58.64 3.42
C TYR A 118 20.47 58.34 2.44
N LYS A 119 21.60 57.84 2.95
CA LYS A 119 22.75 57.43 2.14
C LYS A 119 23.09 55.98 2.45
N HIS A 120 22.43 55.03 1.81
CA HIS A 120 22.68 53.59 1.95
C HIS A 120 22.60 52.92 0.57
N GLU A 121 23.43 51.91 0.31
CA GLU A 121 23.63 51.32 -1.03
C GLU A 121 22.45 50.47 -1.55
N SER A 122 21.43 50.24 -0.72
CA SER A 122 20.19 49.54 -1.10
C SER A 122 19.02 50.03 -0.25
N ALA A 123 17.89 50.38 -0.89
CA ALA A 123 16.66 50.79 -0.24
C ALA A 123 15.90 49.57 0.30
N THR A 124 15.48 49.57 1.58
CA THR A 124 14.80 48.42 2.21
C THR A 124 13.36 48.73 2.65
N TYR A 125 12.79 49.86 2.19
CA TYR A 125 11.40 50.20 2.45
C TYR A 125 10.50 49.63 1.34
N SER A 126 9.59 48.73 1.71
CA SER A 126 8.64 48.07 0.81
C SER A 126 7.19 48.54 1.01
N GLY A 127 6.99 49.53 1.88
CA GLY A 127 5.69 50.15 2.16
C GLY A 127 5.29 51.19 1.12
N HIS A 128 4.17 51.87 1.35
CA HIS A 128 3.65 52.89 0.45
C HIS A 128 3.88 54.32 0.95
N ILE A 129 4.11 55.26 0.03
CA ILE A 129 4.29 56.70 0.31
C ILE A 129 3.34 57.49 -0.60
N TYR A 130 2.43 58.28 -0.01
CA TYR A 130 1.41 59.02 -0.75
C TYR A 130 1.31 60.49 -0.35
N ALA A 131 1.20 61.36 -1.35
CA ALA A 131 0.95 62.79 -1.18
C ALA A 131 -0.05 63.28 -2.26
N TYR A 132 -1.19 62.62 -2.33
CA TYR A 132 -2.24 62.91 -3.30
C TYR A 132 -3.03 64.16 -2.92
N GLY A 133 -3.55 64.86 -3.94
CA GLY A 133 -4.61 65.84 -3.73
C GLY A 133 -5.92 65.17 -3.29
N GLY A 134 -6.69 65.87 -2.48
CA GLY A 134 -8.06 65.53 -2.15
C GLY A 134 -8.97 65.69 -3.36
N VAL A 135 -10.00 64.86 -3.43
CA VAL A 135 -10.96 64.84 -4.54
C VAL A 135 -12.01 65.95 -4.34
N ALA A 136 -12.48 66.56 -5.43
CA ALA A 136 -13.67 67.41 -5.39
C ALA A 136 -14.89 66.57 -4.97
N GLY A 137 -15.82 67.17 -4.24
CA GLY A 137 -16.96 66.45 -3.70
C GLY A 137 -17.97 66.00 -4.77
N GLU A 138 -17.77 64.83 -5.41
CA GLU A 138 -18.83 64.15 -6.15
C GLU A 138 -19.20 62.77 -5.55
N ARG A 139 -20.47 62.41 -5.78
CA ARG A 139 -21.30 61.52 -4.95
C ARG A 139 -21.21 60.06 -5.42
N GLY A 140 -21.10 59.12 -4.48
CA GLY A 140 -21.37 57.70 -4.76
C GLY A 140 -22.85 57.49 -5.12
N GLY A 141 -23.17 56.40 -5.84
CA GLY A 141 -24.55 56.12 -6.27
C GLY A 141 -25.53 56.01 -5.09
N TYR A 142 -26.75 56.49 -5.27
CA TYR A 142 -27.79 56.51 -4.22
C TYR A 142 -29.20 56.32 -4.81
N VAL A 143 -30.09 55.72 -4.01
CA VAL A 143 -31.52 55.64 -4.33
C VAL A 143 -32.18 56.99 -4.09
N LYS A 144 -32.96 57.47 -5.07
CA LYS A 144 -33.73 58.72 -4.98
C LYS A 144 -35.16 58.47 -4.53
N SER A 145 -35.78 57.35 -4.90
CA SER A 145 -37.11 57.00 -4.41
C SER A 145 -37.38 55.50 -4.37
N PHE A 146 -38.26 55.06 -3.47
CA PHE A 146 -38.71 53.67 -3.38
C PHE A 146 -40.11 53.55 -2.75
N TYR A 147 -40.87 52.49 -3.07
CA TYR A 147 -42.07 52.10 -2.33
C TYR A 147 -41.75 51.11 -1.21
N ILE A 148 -42.55 51.14 -0.15
CA ILE A 148 -42.62 50.09 0.87
C ILE A 148 -43.93 49.35 0.67
N ASP A 149 -43.89 48.03 0.50
CA ASP A 149 -45.08 47.19 0.60
C ASP A 149 -44.95 46.26 1.81
N TYR A 150 -46.03 46.06 2.55
CA TYR A 150 -46.10 45.08 3.64
C TYR A 150 -47.00 43.92 3.23
N TYR A 151 -46.64 42.71 3.65
CA TYR A 151 -47.48 41.54 3.40
C TYR A 151 -48.60 41.48 4.43
N ASN A 152 -49.85 41.48 3.96
CA ASN A 152 -51.01 41.34 4.81
C ASN A 152 -51.43 39.87 4.85
N GLU A 153 -51.26 39.23 6.00
CA GLU A 153 -51.52 37.80 6.19
C GLU A 153 -52.99 37.42 5.97
N THR A 154 -53.93 38.31 6.33
CA THR A 154 -55.37 38.09 6.15
C THR A 154 -55.77 38.22 4.68
N ALA A 155 -55.20 39.19 3.96
CA ALA A 155 -55.50 39.44 2.55
C ALA A 155 -54.65 38.62 1.57
N LYS A 156 -53.65 37.87 2.07
CA LYS A 156 -52.74 37.00 1.30
C LYS A 156 -52.05 37.70 0.11
N ARG A 157 -51.75 38.99 0.24
CA ARG A 157 -51.10 39.79 -0.79
C ARG A 157 -50.23 40.89 -0.21
N PHE A 158 -49.25 41.36 -0.98
CA PHE A 158 -48.55 42.60 -0.68
C PHE A 158 -49.50 43.79 -0.85
N ILE A 159 -49.52 44.66 0.16
CA ILE A 159 -50.25 45.91 0.16
C ILE A 159 -49.21 47.02 0.25
N ALA A 160 -49.29 47.99 -0.66
CA ALA A 160 -48.46 49.18 -0.58
C ALA A 160 -48.71 49.87 0.77
N TYR A 161 -47.64 50.14 1.51
CA TYR A 161 -47.70 50.99 2.68
C TYR A 161 -48.09 52.40 2.22
N LYS A 162 -49.13 52.95 2.82
CA LYS A 162 -49.62 54.30 2.55
C LYS A 162 -49.73 55.02 3.88
N GLU A 163 -49.16 56.22 3.97
CA GLU A 163 -49.27 57.03 5.19
C GLU A 163 -50.69 57.55 5.39
N LYS A 164 -51.43 57.82 4.31
CA LYS A 164 -52.86 58.18 4.31
C LYS A 164 -53.65 57.51 3.16
N PRO A 165 -54.98 57.36 3.29
CA PRO A 165 -55.84 56.91 2.19
C PRO A 165 -55.78 57.90 1.02
N GLY A 166 -55.20 57.47 -0.11
CA GLY A 166 -55.03 58.29 -1.31
C GLY A 166 -53.58 58.47 -1.77
N ASP A 167 -52.59 58.21 -0.91
CA ASP A 167 -51.18 58.33 -1.30
C ASP A 167 -50.80 57.28 -2.37
N SER A 168 -50.23 57.76 -3.47
CA SER A 168 -49.71 56.95 -4.59
C SER A 168 -48.21 57.15 -4.85
N GLU A 169 -47.58 58.08 -4.14
CA GLU A 169 -46.20 58.50 -4.43
C GLU A 169 -45.18 57.60 -3.71
N PRO A 170 -44.04 57.25 -4.36
CA PRO A 170 -42.96 56.52 -3.71
C PRO A 170 -42.27 57.41 -2.66
N TYR A 171 -41.73 56.80 -1.60
CA TYR A 171 -40.90 57.51 -0.62
C TYR A 171 -39.73 58.17 -1.33
N GLN A 172 -39.73 59.50 -1.34
CA GLN A 172 -38.66 60.30 -1.93
C GLN A 172 -37.55 60.46 -0.90
N LEU A 173 -36.36 59.95 -1.22
CA LEU A 173 -35.13 60.21 -0.47
C LEU A 173 -34.55 61.53 -0.96
N THR A 174 -34.79 62.60 -0.20
CA THR A 174 -34.19 63.91 -0.44
C THR A 174 -32.70 63.87 -0.09
N ALA A 175 -31.85 64.05 -1.10
CA ALA A 175 -30.40 64.28 -1.04
C ALA A 175 -29.45 63.05 -0.91
N SER A 176 -28.97 62.56 -2.04
CA SER A 176 -27.61 62.79 -2.54
C SER A 176 -26.35 62.79 -1.65
N GLY A 177 -26.38 62.20 -0.46
CA GLY A 177 -25.19 62.06 0.40
C GLY A 177 -25.24 60.75 1.16
N GLY A 178 -24.14 59.99 1.18
CA GLY A 178 -24.05 58.63 1.73
C GLY A 178 -24.18 58.49 3.26
N GLY A 179 -25.16 59.14 3.88
CA GLY A 179 -25.52 58.99 5.29
C GLY A 179 -26.69 58.00 5.50
N LEU A 180 -26.72 57.35 6.67
CA LEU A 180 -27.77 56.39 7.06
C LEU A 180 -29.12 57.12 7.25
N GLN A 181 -30.06 56.94 6.33
CA GLN A 181 -31.42 57.49 6.43
C GLN A 181 -32.28 56.59 7.33
N ARG A 182 -32.85 57.15 8.40
CA ARG A 182 -33.77 56.43 9.30
C ARG A 182 -35.21 56.87 9.00
N LEU A 183 -36.00 55.96 8.45
CA LEU A 183 -37.43 56.14 8.22
C LEU A 183 -38.21 55.43 9.33
N GLU A 184 -38.91 56.18 10.17
CA GLU A 184 -39.88 55.63 11.11
C GLU A 184 -41.27 55.67 10.48
N LEU A 185 -41.92 54.51 10.37
CA LEU A 185 -43.26 54.41 9.81
C LEU A 185 -44.25 55.07 10.78
N PRO A 186 -45.00 56.13 10.36
CA PRO A 186 -45.91 56.86 11.25
C PRO A 186 -47.03 55.97 11.82
N HIS A 187 -47.42 54.95 11.05
CA HIS A 187 -48.39 53.94 11.46
C HIS A 187 -47.72 52.56 11.51
N PRO A 188 -47.80 51.85 12.65
CA PRO A 188 -47.26 50.51 12.75
C PRO A 188 -48.04 49.55 11.86
N VAL A 189 -47.32 48.73 11.09
CA VAL A 189 -47.88 47.64 10.29
C VAL A 189 -47.40 46.32 10.86
N LEU A 190 -48.36 45.47 11.26
CA LEU A 190 -48.07 44.09 11.62
C LEU A 190 -47.85 43.30 10.33
N THR A 191 -46.61 42.89 10.09
CA THR A 191 -46.26 42.11 8.91
C THR A 191 -45.10 41.19 9.20
N THR A 192 -45.09 40.05 8.52
CA THR A 192 -43.99 39.10 8.52
C THR A 192 -42.99 39.39 7.40
N ARG A 193 -43.35 40.24 6.41
CA ARG A 193 -42.56 40.51 5.21
C ARG A 193 -42.70 41.97 4.77
N LEU A 194 -41.57 42.62 4.53
CA LEU A 194 -41.49 43.95 3.93
C LEU A 194 -40.79 43.88 2.59
N ARG A 195 -41.31 44.60 1.60
CA ARG A 195 -40.72 44.72 0.26
C ARG A 195 -40.41 46.18 -0.01
N LEU A 196 -39.17 46.46 -0.42
CA LEU A 196 -38.72 47.78 -0.84
C LEU A 196 -38.57 47.78 -2.37
N ARG A 197 -39.31 48.63 -3.08
CA ARG A 197 -39.28 48.73 -4.55
C ARG A 197 -38.68 50.07 -4.97
N ILE A 198 -37.43 50.08 -5.41
CA ILE A 198 -36.75 51.28 -5.89
C ILE A 198 -37.44 51.79 -7.16
N THR A 199 -37.70 53.09 -7.23
CA THR A 199 -38.40 53.75 -8.35
C THR A 199 -37.55 54.77 -9.10
N ASP A 200 -36.55 55.39 -8.46
CA ASP A 200 -35.59 56.29 -9.10
C ASP A 200 -34.25 56.26 -8.34
N TYR A 201 -33.13 56.48 -9.04
CA TYR A 201 -31.77 56.44 -8.47
C TYR A 201 -30.77 57.29 -9.27
N HIS A 202 -29.58 57.49 -8.73
CA HIS A 202 -28.45 58.17 -9.39
C HIS A 202 -27.21 57.28 -9.38
N SER A 203 -26.62 57.00 -10.54
CA SER A 203 -25.49 56.08 -10.74
C SER A 203 -25.78 54.62 -10.27
N ARG A 204 -24.79 53.71 -10.30
CA ARG A 204 -24.95 52.28 -9.95
C ARG A 204 -25.62 52.11 -8.57
N VAL A 205 -26.63 51.25 -8.46
CA VAL A 205 -27.53 51.23 -7.29
C VAL A 205 -26.96 50.42 -6.13
N VAL A 206 -26.85 51.05 -4.95
CA VAL A 206 -26.65 50.38 -3.66
C VAL A 206 -27.71 50.91 -2.68
N MET A 207 -28.64 50.05 -2.25
CA MET A 207 -29.54 50.34 -1.12
C MET A 207 -29.17 49.41 0.04
N ALA A 208 -28.68 50.00 1.13
CA ALA A 208 -28.51 49.29 2.40
C ALA A 208 -29.69 49.64 3.32
N ALA A 209 -30.68 48.75 3.44
CA ALA A 209 -31.84 48.95 4.29
C ALA A 209 -31.71 48.18 5.61
N ARG A 210 -31.90 48.88 6.74
CA ARG A 210 -32.06 48.27 8.06
C ARG A 210 -33.48 48.50 8.54
N VAL A 211 -34.23 47.42 8.74
CA VAL A 211 -35.60 47.48 9.27
C VAL A 211 -35.56 47.23 10.77
N TYR A 212 -36.14 48.16 11.54
CA TYR A 212 -36.32 48.04 12.99
C TYR A 212 -37.82 47.92 13.28
N GLY A 213 -38.22 46.89 14.04
CA GLY A 213 -39.60 46.67 14.46
C GLY A 213 -39.69 46.26 15.93
N TYR A 214 -40.85 46.49 16.55
CA TYR A 214 -41.13 46.11 17.94
C TYR A 214 -42.03 44.86 17.98
N LYS A 215 -41.74 43.92 18.88
CA LYS A 215 -42.49 42.65 19.03
C LYS A 215 -43.66 42.82 19.99
N THR A 216 -44.84 42.34 19.61
CA THR A 216 -45.98 42.14 20.53
C THR A 216 -46.00 40.68 21.01
N CYS A 217 -45.42 40.46 22.20
CA CYS A 217 -45.49 39.26 23.06
C CYS A 217 -44.71 37.96 22.72
N THR A 218 -44.52 37.18 23.80
CA THR A 218 -43.51 36.17 24.19
C THR A 218 -43.24 34.98 23.25
N PHE A 219 -42.04 34.89 22.69
CA PHE A 219 -41.30 33.66 22.33
C PHE A 219 -39.80 33.99 22.14
N GLN A 220 -38.90 33.07 22.53
CA GLN A 220 -37.44 33.22 22.55
C GLN A 220 -36.81 33.50 21.17
N GLN A 221 -35.87 34.47 21.18
CA GLN A 221 -34.86 34.88 20.18
C GLN A 221 -35.19 34.82 18.67
N SER A 222 -35.42 36.00 18.08
CA SER A 222 -35.10 36.29 16.67
C SER A 222 -34.42 37.66 16.60
N GLU A 223 -33.31 37.77 15.87
CA GLU A 223 -32.42 38.95 15.85
C GLU A 223 -33.00 40.19 15.13
N PRO A 224 -32.54 41.40 15.50
CA PRO A 224 -32.73 42.62 14.73
C PRO A 224 -31.73 42.68 13.54
N GLY A 225 -32.15 42.29 12.35
CA GLY A 225 -31.36 42.43 11.12
C GLY A 225 -32.03 41.74 9.93
N GLY A 226 -32.30 42.51 8.87
CA GLY A 226 -32.69 41.95 7.55
C GLY A 226 -31.52 41.22 6.88
N PRO A 227 -31.62 40.87 5.58
CA PRO A 227 -30.62 40.07 4.85
C PRO A 227 -29.19 40.65 4.74
N GLY A 228 -28.93 41.80 5.37
CA GLY A 228 -27.75 42.60 5.12
C GLY A 228 -27.90 43.49 3.88
N THR A 229 -26.79 43.83 3.20
CA THR A 229 -26.81 44.64 1.95
C THR A 229 -26.87 43.73 0.73
N VAL A 230 -27.80 44.03 -0.18
CA VAL A 230 -27.94 43.36 -1.49
C VAL A 230 -27.67 44.41 -2.58
N PHE A 231 -26.75 44.13 -3.51
CA PHE A 231 -26.48 45.05 -4.62
C PHE A 231 -26.01 44.32 -5.87
N PHE A 232 -26.14 44.99 -7.03
CA PHE A 232 -25.67 44.52 -8.33
C PHE A 232 -24.42 45.29 -8.75
N GLU A 233 -23.35 44.59 -9.13
CA GLU A 233 -22.10 45.18 -9.64
C GLU A 233 -22.01 44.96 -11.16
N GLY A 234 -22.13 46.03 -11.95
CA GLY A 234 -22.00 45.97 -13.41
C GLY A 234 -20.57 46.21 -13.92
N GLN A 235 -20.19 45.58 -15.04
CA GLN A 235 -18.99 45.89 -15.82
C GLN A 235 -19.28 46.37 -17.25
N ASP A 236 -18.22 46.88 -17.88
CA ASP A 236 -18.02 47.62 -19.15
C ASP A 236 -19.07 47.53 -20.28
N PRO A 237 -19.21 48.57 -21.14
CA PRO A 237 -20.24 48.70 -22.17
C PRO A 237 -20.22 47.67 -23.33
N ILE A 238 -19.44 46.58 -23.26
CA ILE A 238 -19.19 45.67 -24.39
C ILE A 238 -19.64 44.21 -24.12
N SER A 239 -20.05 43.82 -22.91
CA SER A 239 -20.59 42.46 -22.64
C SER A 239 -22.10 42.45 -22.36
N SER A 240 -22.81 41.44 -22.85
CA SER A 240 -24.28 41.33 -22.87
C SER A 240 -24.95 40.82 -21.58
N GLY A 241 -24.24 40.75 -20.44
CA GLY A 241 -24.77 40.30 -19.13
C GLY A 241 -25.08 41.46 -18.16
N VAL A 242 -25.91 41.23 -17.14
CA VAL A 242 -26.38 42.28 -16.19
C VAL A 242 -25.46 42.51 -14.98
N GLY A 243 -24.43 41.67 -14.76
CA GLY A 243 -23.44 41.84 -13.68
C GLY A 243 -23.61 40.92 -12.47
N SER A 244 -22.81 41.15 -11.41
CA SER A 244 -22.69 40.29 -10.21
C SER A 244 -23.68 40.69 -9.10
N LEU A 245 -24.50 39.75 -8.62
CA LEU A 245 -25.37 39.90 -7.45
C LEU A 245 -24.60 39.59 -6.17
N ARG A 246 -24.42 40.57 -5.27
CA ARG A 246 -23.74 40.39 -3.98
C ARG A 246 -24.70 40.51 -2.80
N VAL A 247 -24.61 39.59 -1.84
CA VAL A 247 -25.40 39.56 -0.59
C VAL A 247 -24.46 39.47 0.61
N ASP A 248 -24.59 40.37 1.57
CA ASP A 248 -23.65 40.49 2.68
C ASP A 248 -24.31 40.81 4.03
N ASN A 249 -24.15 39.94 5.03
CA ASN A 249 -24.73 40.08 6.37
C ASN A 249 -23.79 40.71 7.44
N PHE A 250 -22.72 41.38 7.00
CA PHE A 250 -21.77 42.15 7.84
C PHE A 250 -21.22 41.42 9.07
N GLY A 251 -21.04 40.10 8.99
CA GLY A 251 -20.35 39.31 10.00
C GLY A 251 -21.24 38.88 11.17
N ARG A 252 -22.57 38.94 11.01
CA ARG A 252 -23.52 38.32 11.94
C ARG A 252 -23.80 36.89 11.53
N THR A 253 -23.80 35.97 12.49
CA THR A 253 -24.02 34.54 12.22
C THR A 253 -25.45 34.31 11.75
N ALA A 254 -25.63 33.71 10.57
CA ALA A 254 -26.96 33.30 10.12
C ALA A 254 -27.59 32.33 11.14
N LEU A 255 -28.67 32.74 11.81
CA LEU A 255 -29.48 31.85 12.64
C LEU A 255 -30.43 31.07 11.74
N VAL A 256 -29.89 30.05 11.08
CA VAL A 256 -30.65 29.06 10.33
C VAL A 256 -31.28 28.10 11.32
N ALA A 257 -32.61 27.91 11.25
CA ALA A 257 -33.26 26.87 12.02
C ALA A 257 -32.69 25.49 11.62
N LYS A 258 -31.89 24.89 12.51
CA LYS A 258 -31.40 23.51 12.36
C LYS A 258 -32.57 22.57 12.66
N THR A 259 -33.35 22.22 11.65
CA THR A 259 -34.37 21.17 11.74
C THR A 259 -33.76 19.81 11.40
N SER A 260 -34.20 18.75 12.11
CA SER A 260 -33.84 17.35 11.82
C SER A 260 -34.47 16.82 10.53
N ASP A 261 -35.45 17.56 9.99
CA ASP A 261 -36.05 17.34 8.68
C ASP A 261 -35.82 18.59 7.80
N CYS A 262 -34.75 18.55 7.01
CA CYS A 262 -34.37 19.64 6.10
C CYS A 262 -35.40 19.87 4.98
N SER A 263 -36.40 18.98 4.80
CA SER A 263 -37.50 19.20 3.84
C SER A 263 -38.54 20.20 4.35
N GLN A 264 -38.52 20.53 5.65
CA GLN A 264 -39.47 21.43 6.30
C GLN A 264 -38.86 22.81 6.60
N PHE A 265 -38.07 23.37 5.69
CA PHE A 265 -37.64 24.76 5.82
C PHE A 265 -38.87 25.65 6.04
N ASP A 266 -39.02 26.14 7.27
CA ASP A 266 -40.13 26.99 7.64
C ASP A 266 -39.76 28.42 7.28
N ILE A 267 -40.24 28.85 6.11
CA ILE A 267 -40.14 30.22 5.59
C ILE A 267 -40.54 31.29 6.62
N LEU A 268 -41.34 30.93 7.62
CA LEU A 268 -41.81 31.84 8.68
C LEU A 268 -40.85 31.93 9.86
N LYS A 269 -39.81 31.09 9.94
CA LYS A 269 -38.86 31.01 11.07
C LYS A 269 -37.42 31.37 10.72
N SER A 270 -37.06 31.53 9.45
CA SER A 270 -35.71 31.97 9.09
C SER A 270 -35.51 33.46 9.37
N GLY A 271 -34.65 33.82 10.32
CA GLY A 271 -34.24 35.20 10.53
C GLY A 271 -33.38 35.71 9.37
N GLY A 272 -33.75 36.82 8.73
CA GLY A 272 -32.91 37.60 7.81
C GLY A 272 -32.33 36.87 6.58
N ALA A 273 -33.16 36.57 5.57
CA ALA A 273 -32.72 36.03 4.27
C ALA A 273 -33.09 36.94 3.09
N ALA A 274 -32.23 37.04 2.07
CA ALA A 274 -32.46 37.79 0.83
C ALA A 274 -33.23 36.89 -0.15
N TRP A 275 -34.18 37.45 -0.90
CA TRP A 275 -35.02 36.67 -1.82
C TRP A 275 -34.86 37.15 -3.27
N VAL A 276 -34.61 36.23 -4.18
CA VAL A 276 -34.63 36.46 -5.63
C VAL A 276 -35.77 35.64 -6.21
N GLN A 277 -36.92 36.29 -6.47
CA GLN A 277 -38.15 35.63 -6.96
C GLN A 277 -38.35 35.78 -8.47
N HIS A 278 -37.66 36.74 -9.10
CA HIS A 278 -37.67 36.97 -10.53
C HIS A 278 -36.31 37.51 -10.97
N THR A 279 -35.78 37.00 -12.08
CA THR A 279 -34.66 37.58 -12.83
C THR A 279 -35.20 37.99 -14.20
N THR A 280 -34.95 39.22 -14.63
CA THR A 280 -35.36 39.70 -15.96
C THR A 280 -34.28 39.45 -17.03
N ASP A 281 -33.03 39.20 -16.60
CA ASP A 281 -31.85 39.11 -17.44
C ASP A 281 -30.84 38.07 -16.89
N GLU A 282 -29.95 37.54 -17.74
CA GLU A 282 -28.92 36.55 -17.38
C GLU A 282 -27.90 37.16 -16.39
N LEU A 283 -27.91 36.69 -15.13
CA LEU A 283 -26.92 37.07 -14.11
C LEU A 283 -25.62 36.29 -14.35
N ASP A 284 -24.49 37.00 -14.40
CA ASP A 284 -23.17 36.39 -14.61
C ASP A 284 -22.66 35.71 -13.33
N GLU A 285 -22.90 36.33 -12.16
CA GLU A 285 -22.35 35.89 -10.88
C GLU A 285 -23.32 36.17 -9.72
N VAL A 286 -23.33 35.28 -8.72
CA VAL A 286 -23.96 35.44 -7.42
C VAL A 286 -22.92 35.17 -6.33
N LEU A 287 -22.72 36.14 -5.43
CA LEU A 287 -21.76 36.08 -4.34
C LEU A 287 -22.45 36.30 -2.99
N VAL A 288 -22.35 35.32 -2.08
CA VAL A 288 -22.88 35.39 -0.71
C VAL A 288 -21.75 35.45 0.33
N GLU A 289 -21.69 36.53 1.10
CA GLU A 289 -20.60 36.81 2.04
C GLU A 289 -21.09 37.10 3.47
N ARG A 290 -20.15 36.92 4.41
CA ARG A 290 -20.23 37.30 5.82
C ARG A 290 -21.50 36.86 6.56
N GLY A 291 -21.86 35.59 6.45
CA GLY A 291 -22.98 34.99 7.18
C GLY A 291 -24.33 35.26 6.53
N SER A 292 -24.36 35.48 5.21
CA SER A 292 -25.58 35.80 4.48
C SER A 292 -26.35 34.55 4.06
N HIS A 293 -27.67 34.72 3.93
CA HIS A 293 -28.56 33.68 3.44
C HIS A 293 -29.33 34.23 2.25
N LEU A 294 -29.17 33.59 1.09
CA LEU A 294 -29.87 33.92 -0.15
C LEU A 294 -30.85 32.81 -0.50
N VAL A 295 -32.11 33.16 -0.76
CA VAL A 295 -33.14 32.25 -1.26
C VAL A 295 -33.44 32.59 -2.73
N ILE A 296 -33.36 31.58 -3.59
CA ILE A 296 -33.56 31.69 -5.04
C ILE A 296 -34.84 30.93 -5.40
N GLU A 297 -35.85 31.67 -5.86
CA GLU A 297 -37.14 31.16 -6.31
C GLU A 297 -37.39 31.57 -7.77
N THR A 298 -36.37 31.42 -8.62
CA THR A 298 -36.46 31.68 -10.05
C THR A 298 -35.40 30.90 -10.84
N ASN A 299 -35.55 30.81 -12.16
CA ASN A 299 -34.58 30.13 -13.01
C ASN A 299 -33.38 31.05 -13.27
N MET A 300 -32.18 30.47 -13.29
CA MET A 300 -30.95 31.16 -13.68
C MET A 300 -30.18 30.30 -14.67
N ALA A 301 -29.56 30.92 -15.67
CA ALA A 301 -28.73 30.24 -16.64
C ALA A 301 -27.41 30.98 -16.83
N GLY A 302 -26.31 30.23 -17.00
CA GLY A 302 -24.99 30.82 -17.22
C GLY A 302 -24.31 31.37 -15.95
N VAL A 303 -24.83 31.08 -14.76
CA VAL A 303 -24.46 31.81 -13.54
C VAL A 303 -23.29 31.16 -12.78
N THR A 304 -22.39 32.00 -12.26
CA THR A 304 -21.33 31.63 -11.33
C THR A 304 -21.81 31.77 -9.88
N LEU A 305 -21.65 30.76 -9.02
CA LEU A 305 -22.10 30.79 -7.62
C LEU A 305 -20.91 30.75 -6.64
N LEU A 306 -20.67 31.86 -5.94
CA LEU A 306 -19.58 32.05 -4.99
C LEU A 306 -20.11 32.32 -3.59
N GLY A 307 -19.38 31.85 -2.58
CA GLY A 307 -19.70 32.18 -1.19
C GLY A 307 -18.58 31.90 -0.22
N ASN A 308 -18.74 32.37 1.01
CA ASN A 308 -17.85 32.01 2.12
C ASN A 308 -18.46 30.91 3.01
N ASP A 309 -17.70 30.41 3.97
CA ASP A 309 -18.10 29.25 4.79
C ASP A 309 -19.32 29.50 5.68
N ASP A 310 -19.63 30.74 6.02
CA ASP A 310 -20.75 31.07 6.91
C ASP A 310 -22.03 31.43 6.16
N SER A 311 -21.97 31.53 4.83
CA SER A 311 -23.09 31.92 3.98
C SER A 311 -23.69 30.71 3.28
N MET A 312 -24.97 30.81 2.90
CA MET A 312 -25.69 29.73 2.22
C MET A 312 -26.67 30.24 1.17
N MET A 313 -26.82 29.47 0.09
CA MET A 313 -27.84 29.66 -0.93
C MET A 313 -28.89 28.56 -0.83
N HIS A 314 -30.18 28.91 -0.89
CA HIS A 314 -31.29 27.97 -0.85
C HIS A 314 -32.15 28.14 -2.09
N VAL A 315 -32.20 27.11 -2.92
CA VAL A 315 -33.01 27.08 -4.14
C VAL A 315 -34.35 26.41 -3.83
N VAL A 316 -35.44 27.12 -4.10
CA VAL A 316 -36.81 26.73 -3.75
C VAL A 316 -37.78 26.88 -4.93
N GLY A 317 -39.04 26.50 -4.74
CA GLY A 317 -40.05 26.52 -5.80
C GLY A 317 -39.75 25.48 -6.89
N ASN A 318 -39.94 25.87 -8.15
CA ASN A 318 -39.66 25.05 -9.34
C ASN A 318 -38.41 25.54 -10.10
N SER A 319 -37.44 26.07 -9.36
CA SER A 319 -36.29 26.79 -9.89
C SER A 319 -35.23 25.85 -10.45
N ARG A 320 -34.63 26.23 -11.58
CA ARG A 320 -33.54 25.53 -12.26
C ARG A 320 -32.36 26.47 -12.41
N ILE A 321 -31.21 26.06 -11.90
CA ILE A 321 -29.98 26.85 -11.90
C ILE A 321 -28.97 26.17 -12.80
N THR A 322 -28.68 26.77 -13.95
CA THR A 322 -27.66 26.27 -14.88
C THR A 322 -26.35 27.01 -14.64
N VAL A 323 -25.32 26.26 -14.24
CA VAL A 323 -23.98 26.81 -13.95
C VAL A 323 -23.00 26.49 -15.07
N THR A 324 -22.08 27.42 -15.32
CA THR A 324 -21.03 27.32 -16.34
C THR A 324 -19.63 27.23 -15.72
N SER A 325 -19.53 27.35 -14.40
CA SER A 325 -18.27 27.34 -13.65
C SER A 325 -18.38 26.58 -12.33
N ASN A 326 -17.25 26.39 -11.67
CA ASN A 326 -17.15 25.82 -10.33
C ASN A 326 -18.00 26.61 -9.31
N THR A 327 -18.55 25.91 -8.32
CA THR A 327 -19.27 26.54 -7.21
C THR A 327 -18.43 26.57 -5.93
N ASN A 328 -18.50 27.68 -5.20
CA ASN A 328 -17.79 27.84 -3.92
C ASN A 328 -18.71 28.24 -2.76
N SER A 329 -20.01 27.98 -2.86
CA SER A 329 -20.98 28.31 -1.80
C SER A 329 -21.64 27.06 -1.23
N LYS A 330 -22.04 27.12 0.05
CA LYS A 330 -22.97 26.13 0.61
C LYS A 330 -24.33 26.28 -0.06
N MET A 331 -24.94 25.18 -0.47
CA MET A 331 -26.19 25.18 -1.24
C MET A 331 -27.19 24.16 -0.70
N VAL A 332 -28.47 24.48 -0.83
CA VAL A 332 -29.59 23.55 -0.59
C VAL A 332 -30.55 23.65 -1.75
N PHE A 333 -30.94 22.52 -2.34
CA PHE A 333 -31.90 22.43 -3.43
C PHE A 333 -33.12 21.64 -2.97
N ASN A 334 -34.32 22.24 -2.97
CA ASN A 334 -35.57 21.58 -2.61
C ASN A 334 -36.05 20.57 -3.68
N THR A 335 -37.04 19.74 -3.33
CA THR A 335 -37.52 18.59 -4.13
C THR A 335 -37.87 18.91 -5.59
N ASN A 336 -38.41 20.09 -5.90
CA ASN A 336 -38.83 20.45 -7.27
C ASN A 336 -37.81 21.36 -7.98
N THR A 337 -36.59 21.46 -7.46
CA THR A 337 -35.54 22.32 -8.01
C THR A 337 -34.46 21.51 -8.70
N ALA A 338 -33.68 22.14 -9.58
CA ALA A 338 -32.58 21.47 -10.26
C ALA A 338 -31.30 22.31 -10.31
N LEU A 339 -30.17 21.63 -10.13
CA LEU A 339 -28.85 22.12 -10.55
C LEU A 339 -28.53 21.49 -11.90
N VAL A 340 -28.28 22.31 -12.92
CA VAL A 340 -28.02 21.86 -14.29
C VAL A 340 -26.58 22.20 -14.66
N LEU A 341 -25.82 21.18 -15.07
CA LEU A 341 -24.48 21.36 -15.63
C LEU A 341 -24.55 21.34 -17.15
N THR A 342 -23.84 22.27 -17.79
CA THR A 342 -23.67 22.31 -19.24
C THR A 342 -22.81 21.15 -19.74
N LYS A 343 -22.89 20.86 -21.05
CA LYS A 343 -22.15 19.77 -21.68
C LYS A 343 -20.64 20.04 -21.62
N ASP A 344 -19.83 18.99 -21.47
CA ASP A 344 -18.36 19.05 -21.56
C ASP A 344 -17.68 19.98 -20.52
N ILE A 345 -18.37 20.30 -19.41
CA ILE A 345 -17.84 21.12 -18.31
C ILE A 345 -16.94 20.32 -17.36
N ASP A 346 -15.86 20.93 -16.88
CA ASP A 346 -15.11 20.47 -15.71
C ASP A 346 -15.60 21.22 -14.45
N PHE A 347 -16.48 20.58 -13.70
CA PHE A 347 -17.23 21.18 -12.61
C PHE A 347 -16.78 20.66 -11.26
N THR A 348 -16.32 21.57 -10.40
CA THR A 348 -15.98 21.32 -9.00
C THR A 348 -16.99 21.96 -8.06
N MET A 349 -17.54 21.13 -7.16
CA MET A 349 -18.37 21.56 -6.04
C MET A 349 -17.52 21.61 -4.77
N LYS A 350 -17.14 22.83 -4.34
CA LYS A 350 -16.16 23.02 -3.26
C LYS A 350 -16.73 22.97 -1.84
N LYS A 351 -18.04 23.20 -1.68
CA LYS A 351 -18.69 23.36 -0.37
C LYS A 351 -19.89 22.42 -0.24
N LYS A 352 -20.46 22.35 0.98
CA LYS A 352 -21.58 21.48 1.29
C LYS A 352 -22.80 21.79 0.42
N THR A 353 -23.35 20.77 -0.23
CA THR A 353 -24.59 20.87 -1.00
C THR A 353 -25.57 19.77 -0.60
N ASP A 354 -26.77 20.16 -0.17
CA ASP A 354 -27.86 19.23 0.10
C ASP A 354 -28.85 19.25 -1.08
N MET A 355 -28.85 18.20 -1.90
CA MET A 355 -29.64 18.09 -3.13
C MET A 355 -30.86 17.20 -2.93
N PHE A 356 -31.99 17.79 -2.55
CA PHE A 356 -33.28 17.08 -2.47
C PHE A 356 -34.04 17.06 -3.79
N GLY A 357 -33.67 17.95 -4.71
CA GLY A 357 -34.14 18.00 -6.10
C GLY A 357 -33.28 17.17 -7.05
N THR A 358 -33.20 17.61 -8.32
CA THR A 358 -32.49 16.89 -9.38
C THR A 358 -31.12 17.49 -9.66
N PHE A 359 -30.10 16.65 -9.74
CA PHE A 359 -28.78 17.04 -10.23
C PHE A 359 -28.64 16.60 -11.69
N GLU A 360 -28.89 17.52 -12.61
CA GLU A 360 -28.90 17.24 -14.04
C GLU A 360 -27.54 17.54 -14.65
N VAL A 361 -26.94 16.50 -15.23
CA VAL A 361 -25.63 16.63 -15.85
C VAL A 361 -25.71 16.18 -17.29
N GLN A 362 -25.32 17.07 -18.20
CA GLN A 362 -25.23 16.77 -19.62
C GLN A 362 -24.06 15.80 -19.88
N PRO A 363 -24.20 14.84 -20.82
CA PRO A 363 -23.13 13.89 -21.14
C PRO A 363 -21.80 14.59 -21.51
N GLY A 364 -20.68 14.04 -21.05
CA GLY A 364 -19.33 14.62 -21.29
C GLY A 364 -18.80 15.50 -20.15
N ALA A 365 -19.64 15.86 -19.17
CA ALA A 365 -19.17 16.62 -18.02
C ALA A 365 -18.24 15.79 -17.10
N LYS A 366 -17.23 16.43 -16.52
CA LYS A 366 -16.39 15.92 -15.44
C LYS A 366 -16.82 16.59 -14.14
N VAL A 367 -17.17 15.81 -13.14
CA VAL A 367 -17.69 16.31 -11.86
C VAL A 367 -16.72 15.95 -10.75
N ASN A 368 -16.21 16.96 -10.04
CA ASN A 368 -15.40 16.83 -8.83
C ASN A 368 -16.18 17.33 -7.60
N ILE A 369 -16.23 16.54 -6.54
CA ILE A 369 -16.88 16.87 -5.27
C ILE A 369 -15.81 17.04 -4.19
N ASP A 370 -15.42 18.28 -3.90
CA ASP A 370 -14.46 18.62 -2.83
C ASP A 370 -15.15 18.94 -1.49
N GLY A 371 -16.45 19.25 -1.52
CA GLY A 371 -17.30 19.45 -0.34
C GLY A 371 -18.13 18.21 0.04
N SER A 372 -19.11 18.38 0.93
CA SER A 372 -20.08 17.30 1.23
C SER A 372 -21.31 17.39 0.33
N LEU A 373 -21.68 16.30 -0.34
CA LEU A 373 -22.84 16.24 -1.21
C LEU A 373 -23.83 15.18 -0.68
N TYR A 374 -25.04 15.62 -0.37
CA TYR A 374 -26.17 14.73 -0.13
C TYR A 374 -27.04 14.67 -1.38
N LEU A 375 -27.31 13.48 -1.92
CA LEU A 375 -28.21 13.28 -3.05
C LEU A 375 -29.34 12.34 -2.68
N LYS A 376 -30.54 12.57 -3.21
CA LYS A 376 -31.52 11.50 -3.36
C LYS A 376 -31.11 10.53 -4.49
N PRO A 377 -31.50 9.24 -4.40
CA PRO A 377 -31.36 8.27 -5.48
C PRO A 377 -31.89 8.82 -6.80
N GLN A 378 -31.02 8.86 -7.82
CA GLN A 378 -31.28 9.40 -9.16
C GLN A 378 -30.26 8.86 -10.16
N THR A 379 -30.34 9.29 -11.42
CA THR A 379 -29.36 8.93 -12.46
C THR A 379 -28.40 10.09 -12.71
N LEU A 380 -27.10 9.81 -12.64
CA LEU A 380 -26.02 10.74 -12.96
C LEU A 380 -25.27 10.24 -14.20
N THR A 381 -25.24 11.05 -15.27
CA THR A 381 -24.49 10.73 -16.50
C THR A 381 -23.33 11.71 -16.66
N VAL A 382 -22.10 11.22 -16.57
CA VAL A 382 -20.86 12.02 -16.58
C VAL A 382 -19.77 11.31 -17.38
N GLU A 383 -18.75 12.02 -17.86
CA GLU A 383 -17.52 11.37 -18.35
C GLU A 383 -16.72 10.81 -17.17
N ALA A 384 -16.52 11.64 -16.14
CA ALA A 384 -15.78 11.28 -14.94
C ALA A 384 -16.44 11.83 -13.67
N LEU A 385 -16.47 11.02 -12.61
CA LEU A 385 -16.86 11.42 -11.26
C LEU A 385 -15.65 11.29 -10.32
N THR A 386 -15.26 12.39 -9.69
CA THR A 386 -14.21 12.42 -8.66
C THR A 386 -14.80 12.91 -7.36
N ILE A 387 -14.54 12.20 -6.26
CA ILE A 387 -14.72 12.72 -4.91
C ILE A 387 -13.35 13.14 -4.42
N GLY A 388 -13.13 14.44 -4.20
CA GLY A 388 -11.86 14.99 -3.75
C GLY A 388 -11.50 14.58 -2.33
N ARG A 389 -10.28 14.91 -1.88
CA ARG A 389 -9.76 14.49 -0.56
C ARG A 389 -10.57 15.01 0.62
N SER A 390 -11.16 16.19 0.49
CA SER A 390 -12.07 16.78 1.48
C SER A 390 -13.54 16.45 1.21
N GLY A 391 -13.81 15.74 0.12
CA GLY A 391 -15.13 15.41 -0.38
C GLY A 391 -15.79 14.29 0.41
N SER A 392 -17.11 14.33 0.47
CA SER A 392 -17.92 13.22 0.98
C SER A 392 -19.25 13.19 0.25
N VAL A 393 -19.70 12.02 -0.19
CA VAL A 393 -21.00 11.85 -0.84
C VAL A 393 -21.85 10.86 -0.04
N MET A 394 -23.09 11.24 0.24
CA MET A 394 -24.08 10.40 0.90
C MET A 394 -25.35 10.31 0.06
N VAL A 395 -25.77 9.08 -0.28
CA VAL A 395 -27.00 8.79 -1.02
C VAL A 395 -27.85 7.79 -0.24
N PRO A 396 -28.75 8.24 0.64
CA PRO A 396 -29.58 7.32 1.41
C PRO A 396 -30.65 6.68 0.54
N THR A 397 -30.99 5.43 0.84
CA THR A 397 -32.11 4.70 0.23
C THR A 397 -33.10 4.30 1.31
N LYS A 398 -34.40 4.46 1.06
CA LYS A 398 -35.48 4.07 1.98
C LYS A 398 -36.11 2.73 1.60
N THR A 399 -36.10 2.39 0.32
CA THR A 399 -36.65 1.14 -0.22
C THR A 399 -35.67 0.51 -1.23
N SER A 400 -35.93 -0.73 -1.64
CA SER A 400 -35.13 -1.40 -2.67
C SER A 400 -35.36 -0.85 -4.09
N SER A 401 -36.39 -0.04 -4.31
CA SER A 401 -36.66 0.65 -5.59
C SER A 401 -35.85 1.94 -5.76
N ASP A 402 -35.24 2.43 -4.69
CA ASP A 402 -34.41 3.63 -4.67
C ASP A 402 -33.02 3.32 -5.23
N ILE A 403 -32.85 3.45 -6.55
CA ILE A 403 -31.59 3.11 -7.24
C ILE A 403 -30.82 4.39 -7.57
N PHE A 404 -29.57 4.47 -7.13
CA PHE A 404 -28.62 5.48 -7.60
C PHE A 404 -27.84 4.93 -8.79
N THR A 405 -28.06 5.49 -9.98
CA THR A 405 -27.39 5.05 -11.21
C THR A 405 -26.29 6.02 -11.59
N ILE A 406 -25.06 5.53 -11.75
CA ILE A 406 -23.92 6.30 -12.24
C ILE A 406 -23.52 5.73 -13.61
N ASN A 407 -23.73 6.52 -14.65
CA ASN A 407 -23.22 6.25 -15.99
C ASN A 407 -21.96 7.09 -16.19
N ALA A 408 -20.79 6.47 -16.07
CA ALA A 408 -19.50 7.16 -16.08
C ALA A 408 -18.39 6.29 -16.69
N THR A 409 -17.42 6.91 -17.37
CA THR A 409 -16.23 6.19 -17.88
C THR A 409 -15.19 5.99 -16.78
N TYR A 410 -15.03 6.97 -15.90
CA TYR A 410 -14.07 6.97 -14.81
C TYR A 410 -14.72 7.37 -13.48
N ILE A 411 -14.47 6.61 -12.41
CA ILE A 411 -14.84 7.00 -11.06
C ILE A 411 -13.62 6.94 -10.14
N THR A 412 -13.35 8.03 -9.43
CA THR A 412 -12.24 8.15 -8.46
C THR A 412 -12.73 8.64 -7.11
N PHE A 413 -12.51 7.85 -6.07
CA PHE A 413 -12.85 8.18 -4.69
C PHE A 413 -11.59 8.57 -3.92
N ASN A 414 -11.30 9.86 -3.77
CA ASN A 414 -10.29 10.37 -2.82
C ASN A 414 -10.92 10.82 -1.49
N GLY A 415 -12.25 10.85 -1.40
CA GLY A 415 -13.03 11.13 -0.20
C GLY A 415 -14.18 10.12 -0.06
N ASN A 416 -14.86 10.16 1.09
CA ASN A 416 -15.79 9.09 1.49
C ASN A 416 -17.04 9.03 0.62
N PHE A 417 -17.55 7.82 0.39
CA PHE A 417 -18.77 7.57 -0.35
C PHE A 417 -19.63 6.55 0.37
N THR A 418 -20.88 6.91 0.66
CA THR A 418 -21.86 5.99 1.22
C THR A 418 -23.15 6.08 0.42
N ALA A 419 -23.60 4.96 -0.15
CA ALA A 419 -24.85 4.88 -0.86
C ALA A 419 -25.62 3.62 -0.48
N GLY A 420 -26.93 3.60 -0.73
CA GLY A 420 -27.71 2.36 -0.72
C GLY A 420 -27.50 1.56 -2.01
N VAL A 421 -28.59 1.24 -2.71
CA VAL A 421 -28.54 0.49 -3.97
C VAL A 421 -27.90 1.32 -5.09
N VAL A 422 -26.79 0.84 -5.64
CA VAL A 422 -26.03 1.49 -6.72
C VAL A 422 -25.99 0.63 -7.97
N LYS A 423 -26.25 1.26 -9.12
CA LYS A 423 -26.03 0.74 -10.46
C LYS A 423 -24.89 1.53 -11.13
N LEU A 424 -23.91 0.82 -11.69
CA LEU A 424 -22.81 1.42 -12.45
C LEU A 424 -22.93 0.98 -13.91
N ASP A 425 -22.90 1.94 -14.83
CA ASP A 425 -22.98 1.71 -16.27
C ASP A 425 -21.77 2.35 -16.99
N ASN A 426 -21.27 1.70 -18.05
CA ASN A 426 -20.17 2.16 -18.92
C ASN A 426 -18.81 2.44 -18.25
N LEU A 427 -18.58 1.84 -17.07
CA LEU A 427 -17.36 2.06 -16.29
C LEU A 427 -16.16 1.34 -16.88
N GLN A 428 -15.07 2.07 -17.14
CA GLN A 428 -13.77 1.50 -17.50
C GLN A 428 -12.83 1.43 -16.30
N ARG A 429 -12.87 2.44 -15.40
CA ARG A 429 -11.98 2.51 -14.25
C ARG A 429 -12.70 2.86 -12.95
N PHE A 430 -12.47 2.06 -11.92
CA PHE A 430 -12.88 2.31 -10.54
C PHE A 430 -11.64 2.45 -9.66
N ALA A 431 -11.44 3.63 -9.07
CA ALA A 431 -10.27 3.93 -8.25
C ALA A 431 -10.65 4.44 -6.87
N VAL A 432 -10.03 3.91 -5.82
CA VAL A 432 -10.21 4.33 -4.42
C VAL A 432 -8.85 4.71 -3.85
N GLY A 433 -8.73 5.94 -3.37
CA GLY A 433 -7.52 6.48 -2.75
C GLY A 433 -7.29 5.95 -1.32
N LYS A 434 -6.11 6.22 -0.78
CA LYS A 434 -5.73 5.83 0.59
C LYS A 434 -6.61 6.53 1.63
N ASP A 435 -6.89 5.84 2.74
CA ASP A 435 -7.68 6.34 3.87
C ASP A 435 -9.13 6.75 3.54
N VAL A 436 -9.66 6.22 2.42
CA VAL A 436 -11.04 6.48 1.97
C VAL A 436 -11.95 5.30 2.33
N PHE A 437 -13.20 5.59 2.69
CA PHE A 437 -14.25 4.58 2.89
C PHE A 437 -15.32 4.71 1.80
N VAL A 438 -15.52 3.62 1.05
CA VAL A 438 -16.57 3.48 0.04
C VAL A 438 -17.49 2.35 0.46
N THR A 439 -18.77 2.64 0.69
CA THR A 439 -19.77 1.64 1.08
C THR A 439 -21.01 1.76 0.21
N PHE A 440 -21.45 0.67 -0.42
CA PHE A 440 -22.72 0.63 -1.12
C PHE A 440 -23.27 -0.78 -1.29
N GLU A 441 -24.56 -0.87 -1.66
CA GLU A 441 -25.22 -2.10 -2.06
C GLU A 441 -25.22 -2.23 -3.60
N PRO A 442 -24.53 -3.21 -4.18
CA PRO A 442 -24.62 -3.47 -5.62
C PRO A 442 -26.06 -3.81 -6.05
N ILE A 443 -26.52 -3.24 -7.17
CA ILE A 443 -27.85 -3.54 -7.75
C ILE A 443 -28.05 -5.02 -8.07
N SER A 444 -26.97 -5.72 -8.44
CA SER A 444 -27.00 -7.13 -8.78
C SER A 444 -25.61 -7.76 -8.67
N HIS A 445 -25.56 -9.09 -8.67
CA HIS A 445 -24.35 -9.90 -8.74
C HIS A 445 -23.51 -9.65 -10.01
N ASN A 446 -24.10 -9.08 -11.06
CA ASN A 446 -23.45 -8.80 -12.35
C ASN A 446 -22.96 -7.36 -12.47
N LEU A 447 -22.98 -6.57 -11.39
CA LEU A 447 -22.45 -5.21 -11.42
C LEU A 447 -20.94 -5.24 -11.72
N VAL A 448 -20.53 -4.45 -12.71
CA VAL A 448 -19.15 -4.36 -13.20
C VAL A 448 -18.48 -3.11 -12.64
N LEU A 449 -17.34 -3.27 -11.97
CA LEU A 449 -16.50 -2.15 -11.49
C LEU A 449 -15.55 -1.60 -12.57
N GLY A 450 -15.59 -2.14 -13.79
CA GLY A 450 -14.79 -1.74 -14.93
C GLY A 450 -13.58 -2.63 -15.19
N SER A 451 -12.89 -2.38 -16.30
CA SER A 451 -11.73 -3.17 -16.74
C SER A 451 -10.52 -2.98 -15.82
N VAL A 452 -10.40 -1.81 -15.17
CA VAL A 452 -9.32 -1.48 -14.24
C VAL A 452 -9.90 -1.08 -12.88
N VAL A 453 -9.67 -1.90 -11.86
CA VAL A 453 -10.09 -1.68 -10.48
C VAL A 453 -8.87 -1.49 -9.60
N ASN A 454 -8.72 -0.31 -9.00
CA ASN A 454 -7.60 0.04 -8.12
C ASN A 454 -8.12 0.49 -6.75
N ILE A 455 -7.82 -0.27 -5.70
CA ILE A 455 -8.31 -0.02 -4.35
C ILE A 455 -7.13 0.18 -3.40
N HIS A 456 -6.90 1.42 -2.99
CA HIS A 456 -5.94 1.78 -1.94
C HIS A 456 -6.60 2.09 -0.58
N GLY A 457 -7.92 2.28 -0.57
CA GLY A 457 -8.73 2.52 0.63
C GLY A 457 -9.61 1.32 0.98
N ASN A 458 -10.70 1.55 1.70
CA ASN A 458 -11.61 0.52 2.17
C ASN A 458 -12.91 0.53 1.36
N VAL A 459 -13.20 -0.58 0.70
CA VAL A 459 -14.44 -0.81 -0.06
C VAL A 459 -15.25 -1.89 0.63
N LYS A 460 -16.47 -1.55 1.04
CA LYS A 460 -17.44 -2.49 1.58
C LYS A 460 -18.66 -2.59 0.67
N LEU A 461 -18.89 -3.76 0.10
CA LEU A 461 -20.09 -4.07 -0.66
C LEU A 461 -21.02 -4.94 0.20
N THR A 462 -22.26 -4.50 0.40
CA THR A 462 -23.23 -5.25 1.24
C THR A 462 -23.81 -6.49 0.53
N LYS A 463 -23.53 -6.63 -0.76
CA LYS A 463 -23.78 -7.84 -1.56
C LYS A 463 -22.54 -8.15 -2.39
N ILE A 464 -22.38 -9.42 -2.75
CA ILE A 464 -21.31 -9.87 -3.65
C ILE A 464 -21.54 -9.43 -5.10
N ILE A 465 -20.43 -9.27 -5.81
CA ILE A 465 -20.38 -9.09 -7.27
C ILE A 465 -19.43 -10.12 -7.87
N SER A 466 -19.63 -10.45 -9.15
CA SER A 466 -18.70 -11.28 -9.91
C SER A 466 -17.79 -10.42 -10.78
N PHE A 467 -16.49 -10.73 -10.79
CA PHE A 467 -15.54 -10.24 -11.78
C PHE A 467 -15.48 -11.25 -12.93
N ARG A 468 -15.63 -10.78 -14.17
CA ARG A 468 -15.66 -11.63 -15.36
C ARG A 468 -14.91 -11.00 -16.51
N ARG A 469 -14.27 -11.82 -17.35
CA ARG A 469 -13.72 -11.35 -18.64
C ARG A 469 -14.85 -11.19 -19.68
N PRO A 470 -14.70 -10.26 -20.65
CA PRO A 470 -13.58 -9.32 -20.85
C PRO A 470 -13.67 -8.05 -19.99
N PHE A 471 -14.64 -7.95 -19.08
CA PHE A 471 -14.94 -6.73 -18.34
C PHE A 471 -14.01 -6.45 -17.16
N CYS A 472 -13.23 -7.45 -16.71
CA CYS A 472 -12.16 -7.27 -15.73
C CYS A 472 -10.80 -7.65 -16.36
N GLU A 473 -9.92 -6.67 -16.51
CA GLU A 473 -8.52 -6.91 -16.90
C GLU A 473 -7.62 -6.86 -15.66
N HIS A 474 -7.73 -5.82 -14.85
CA HIS A 474 -6.85 -5.61 -13.69
C HIS A 474 -7.66 -5.38 -12.41
N LEU A 475 -7.41 -6.20 -11.39
CA LEU A 475 -7.90 -5.98 -10.02
C LEU A 475 -6.70 -5.80 -9.08
N THR A 476 -6.53 -4.60 -8.56
CA THR A 476 -5.47 -4.24 -7.62
C THR A 476 -6.06 -3.78 -6.30
N ILE A 477 -5.68 -4.41 -5.20
CA ILE A 477 -5.91 -3.95 -3.83
C ILE A 477 -4.53 -3.69 -3.24
N ASP A 478 -4.19 -2.46 -2.86
CA ASP A 478 -2.85 -2.09 -2.40
C ASP A 478 -2.90 -1.12 -1.21
N GLY A 479 -2.70 -1.67 -0.01
CA GLY A 479 -2.83 -1.04 1.31
C GLY A 479 -4.25 -1.06 1.88
N GLY A 480 -5.26 -1.22 1.03
CA GLY A 480 -6.68 -1.13 1.36
C GLY A 480 -7.38 -2.46 1.65
N SER A 481 -8.72 -2.44 1.61
CA SER A 481 -9.56 -3.63 1.73
C SER A 481 -10.71 -3.64 0.72
N LEU A 482 -11.04 -4.83 0.22
CA LEU A 482 -12.29 -5.12 -0.47
C LEU A 482 -13.04 -6.20 0.31
N VAL A 483 -14.14 -5.81 0.93
CA VAL A 483 -15.01 -6.69 1.72
C VAL A 483 -16.35 -6.82 1.02
N MET A 484 -16.75 -8.07 0.74
CA MET A 484 -18.04 -8.38 0.13
C MET A 484 -18.82 -9.33 1.05
N ASP A 485 -19.99 -8.88 1.48
CA ASP A 485 -20.86 -9.61 2.40
C ASP A 485 -21.95 -10.40 1.64
N GLY A 486 -22.34 -11.57 2.17
CA GLY A 486 -23.46 -12.37 1.68
C GLY A 486 -23.21 -13.22 0.41
N GLY A 487 -24.29 -13.78 -0.15
CA GLY A 487 -24.29 -14.53 -1.41
C GLY A 487 -24.06 -16.04 -1.31
N ASP A 488 -24.47 -16.77 -2.36
CA ASP A 488 -24.30 -18.23 -2.46
C ASP A 488 -22.99 -18.61 -3.19
N ASN A 489 -22.67 -17.94 -4.29
CA ASN A 489 -21.45 -18.14 -5.06
C ASN A 489 -21.03 -16.86 -5.81
N MET A 490 -19.74 -16.73 -6.12
CA MET A 490 -19.25 -15.66 -6.99
C MET A 490 -18.19 -16.16 -7.98
N THR A 491 -18.05 -15.45 -9.10
CA THR A 491 -16.94 -15.63 -10.04
C THR A 491 -15.88 -14.55 -9.84
N LEU A 492 -14.62 -14.94 -9.70
CA LEU A 492 -13.45 -14.06 -9.70
C LEU A 492 -12.58 -14.39 -10.91
N GLU A 493 -12.86 -13.73 -12.03
CA GLU A 493 -12.18 -13.95 -13.31
C GLU A 493 -11.68 -12.60 -13.87
N CYS A 494 -10.36 -12.43 -13.87
CA CYS A 494 -9.65 -11.23 -14.37
C CYS A 494 -8.34 -11.66 -15.05
N LYS A 495 -7.71 -10.77 -15.84
CA LYS A 495 -6.38 -11.04 -16.39
C LYS A 495 -5.32 -11.06 -15.30
N ASP A 496 -5.20 -9.97 -14.56
CA ASP A 496 -4.21 -9.80 -13.50
C ASP A 496 -4.91 -9.44 -12.19
N VAL A 497 -4.58 -10.18 -11.12
CA VAL A 497 -5.06 -9.91 -9.76
C VAL A 497 -3.87 -9.67 -8.85
N HIS A 498 -3.85 -8.53 -8.16
CA HIS A 498 -2.84 -8.16 -7.18
C HIS A 498 -3.49 -7.76 -5.86
N ILE A 499 -3.18 -8.50 -4.79
CA ILE A 499 -3.74 -8.29 -3.45
C ILE A 499 -2.61 -8.00 -2.48
N ASN A 500 -2.36 -6.74 -2.19
CA ASN A 500 -1.43 -6.22 -1.18
C ASN A 500 -2.20 -5.45 -0.09
N GLY A 501 -3.29 -6.05 0.38
CA GLY A 501 -4.20 -5.58 1.43
C GLY A 501 -5.17 -6.71 1.78
N LEU A 502 -6.41 -6.42 2.20
CA LEU A 502 -7.39 -7.45 2.52
C LEU A 502 -8.38 -7.69 1.37
N LEU A 503 -8.52 -8.94 0.90
CA LEU A 503 -9.66 -9.38 0.11
C LEU A 503 -10.49 -10.37 0.93
N SER A 504 -11.67 -9.95 1.38
CA SER A 504 -12.58 -10.76 2.20
C SER A 504 -13.84 -11.12 1.43
N ILE A 505 -14.04 -12.41 1.19
CA ILE A 505 -15.19 -12.98 0.48
C ILE A 505 -15.84 -14.05 1.36
N GLN A 506 -17.12 -13.87 1.69
CA GLN A 506 -17.83 -14.78 2.62
C GLN A 506 -18.48 -16.01 1.94
N CYS A 507 -18.53 -16.05 0.61
CA CYS A 507 -19.11 -17.14 -0.16
C CYS A 507 -18.05 -17.95 -0.94
N PRO A 508 -18.38 -19.15 -1.43
CA PRO A 508 -17.56 -19.88 -2.40
C PRO A 508 -17.20 -19.06 -3.65
N VAL A 509 -15.93 -19.15 -4.06
CA VAL A 509 -15.36 -18.46 -5.23
C VAL A 509 -15.06 -19.46 -6.34
N SER A 510 -15.48 -19.17 -7.56
CA SER A 510 -15.03 -19.86 -8.77
C SER A 510 -14.18 -18.91 -9.61
N VAL A 511 -13.08 -19.39 -10.21
CA VAL A 511 -12.20 -18.54 -11.03
C VAL A 511 -12.47 -18.65 -12.54
N ALA A 512 -13.47 -19.44 -12.95
CA ALA A 512 -13.88 -19.64 -14.35
C ALA A 512 -12.71 -19.91 -15.31
N SER A 513 -12.36 -19.01 -16.24
CA SER A 513 -11.20 -19.20 -17.14
C SER A 513 -9.84 -18.91 -16.49
N GLY A 514 -9.82 -18.40 -15.26
CA GLY A 514 -8.61 -18.19 -14.48
C GLY A 514 -7.86 -16.88 -14.75
N PHE A 515 -6.62 -16.84 -14.24
CA PHE A 515 -5.75 -15.67 -14.24
C PHE A 515 -4.53 -15.86 -15.15
N ASP A 516 -4.05 -14.77 -15.74
CA ASP A 516 -2.70 -14.75 -16.33
C ASP A 516 -1.69 -14.65 -15.18
N ASN A 517 -1.88 -13.66 -14.29
CA ASN A 517 -1.07 -13.46 -13.10
C ASN A 517 -1.94 -13.30 -11.84
N PHE A 518 -1.59 -14.01 -10.77
CA PHE A 518 -2.21 -13.88 -9.46
C PHE A 518 -1.14 -13.61 -8.39
N THR A 519 -1.17 -12.44 -7.76
CA THR A 519 -0.16 -12.05 -6.77
C THR A 519 -0.80 -11.66 -5.45
N VAL A 520 -0.28 -12.19 -4.35
CA VAL A 520 -0.56 -11.72 -2.98
C VAL A 520 0.70 -11.01 -2.49
N GLY A 521 0.66 -9.68 -2.36
CA GLY A 521 1.77 -8.85 -1.91
C GLY A 521 2.10 -9.05 -0.41
N PRO A 522 3.17 -8.44 0.12
CA PRO A 522 3.61 -8.64 1.51
C PRO A 522 2.59 -8.28 2.59
N LEU A 523 1.69 -7.32 2.33
CA LEU A 523 0.58 -6.96 3.21
C LEU A 523 -0.74 -7.68 2.84
N GLY A 524 -0.68 -8.53 1.82
CA GLY A 524 -1.82 -9.23 1.27
C GLY A 524 -2.35 -10.32 2.19
N GLU A 525 -3.66 -10.31 2.40
CA GLU A 525 -4.40 -11.38 3.06
C GLU A 525 -5.58 -11.81 2.17
N PHE A 526 -5.59 -13.10 1.82
CA PHE A 526 -6.66 -13.70 1.04
C PHE A 526 -7.00 -15.10 1.55
N THR A 527 -8.15 -15.23 2.21
CA THR A 527 -8.70 -16.52 2.64
C THR A 527 -10.01 -16.79 1.90
N PHE A 528 -10.13 -17.95 1.27
CA PHE A 528 -11.27 -18.26 0.40
C PHE A 528 -11.68 -19.73 0.46
N ARG A 529 -12.93 -20.01 0.07
CA ARG A 529 -13.39 -21.36 -0.24
C ARG A 529 -13.55 -21.47 -1.75
N LEU A 530 -12.80 -22.35 -2.39
CA LEU A 530 -12.85 -22.52 -3.83
C LEU A 530 -13.99 -23.46 -4.25
N HIS A 531 -14.66 -23.14 -5.34
CA HIS A 531 -15.57 -24.03 -6.06
C HIS A 531 -15.03 -24.28 -7.48
N GLY A 532 -14.62 -25.52 -7.75
CA GLY A 532 -13.88 -25.90 -8.96
C GLY A 532 -12.37 -25.75 -8.78
N ASP A 533 -11.67 -25.55 -9.89
CA ASP A 533 -10.20 -25.52 -9.94
C ASP A 533 -9.65 -24.10 -9.88
N PHE A 534 -8.43 -23.94 -9.37
CA PHE A 534 -7.70 -22.68 -9.35
C PHE A 534 -6.81 -22.61 -10.58
N ILE A 535 -7.27 -21.85 -11.57
CA ILE A 535 -6.63 -21.76 -12.88
C ILE A 535 -5.76 -20.49 -12.93
N CYS A 536 -4.44 -20.64 -13.07
CA CYS A 536 -3.54 -19.51 -13.28
C CYS A 536 -2.27 -19.87 -14.06
N ASP A 537 -1.76 -18.97 -14.91
CA ASP A 537 -0.48 -19.21 -15.59
C ASP A 537 0.73 -18.87 -14.68
N THR A 538 0.61 -17.87 -13.81
CA THR A 538 1.63 -17.49 -12.82
C THR A 538 1.00 -17.09 -11.49
N ILE A 539 1.54 -17.61 -10.38
CA ILE A 539 1.14 -17.26 -9.01
C ILE A 539 2.36 -16.88 -8.17
N LEU A 540 2.25 -15.78 -7.41
CA LEU A 540 3.26 -15.34 -6.45
C LEU A 540 2.62 -14.94 -5.12
N VAL A 541 2.98 -15.63 -4.03
CA VAL A 541 2.48 -15.35 -2.67
C VAL A 541 3.61 -14.80 -1.80
N ASN A 542 3.60 -13.50 -1.56
CA ASN A 542 4.51 -12.78 -0.64
C ASN A 542 3.84 -12.43 0.70
N GLY A 543 2.51 -12.48 0.79
CA GLY A 543 1.72 -12.31 2.01
C GLY A 543 1.08 -13.62 2.47
N THR A 544 -0.15 -13.56 2.98
CA THR A 544 -0.89 -14.74 3.45
C THR A 544 -2.01 -15.11 2.49
N MET A 545 -1.95 -16.33 1.97
CA MET A 545 -3.01 -16.93 1.16
C MET A 545 -3.45 -18.26 1.76
N ALA A 546 -4.75 -18.45 1.95
CA ALA A 546 -5.29 -19.68 2.51
C ALA A 546 -6.55 -20.15 1.77
N SER A 547 -6.50 -21.36 1.21
CA SER A 547 -7.73 -22.06 0.83
C SER A 547 -8.30 -22.78 2.05
N MET A 548 -9.59 -22.61 2.29
CA MET A 548 -10.30 -23.28 3.39
C MET A 548 -10.44 -24.79 3.18
N THR A 549 -10.54 -25.24 1.93
CA THR A 549 -10.72 -26.65 1.54
C THR A 549 -9.61 -27.09 0.60
N ASN A 550 -9.50 -28.39 0.34
CA ASN A 550 -8.62 -28.93 -0.68
C ASN A 550 -8.97 -28.34 -2.05
N ILE A 551 -7.95 -28.10 -2.89
CA ILE A 551 -8.10 -27.47 -4.21
C ILE A 551 -7.24 -28.15 -5.26
N SER A 552 -7.65 -28.07 -6.53
CA SER A 552 -6.83 -28.39 -7.69
C SER A 552 -6.29 -27.09 -8.28
N MET A 553 -4.98 -26.98 -8.51
CA MET A 553 -4.34 -25.80 -9.09
C MET A 553 -3.62 -26.18 -10.38
N HIS A 554 -3.89 -25.46 -11.46
CA HIS A 554 -3.34 -25.80 -12.78
C HIS A 554 -3.26 -24.59 -13.73
N GLY A 555 -2.54 -24.74 -14.84
CA GLY A 555 -2.33 -23.68 -15.82
C GLY A 555 -3.54 -23.45 -16.72
N ARG A 556 -3.65 -22.26 -17.30
CA ARG A 556 -4.73 -21.93 -18.23
C ARG A 556 -4.38 -22.31 -19.67
N VAL A 557 -3.15 -22.00 -20.11
CA VAL A 557 -2.73 -22.17 -21.51
C VAL A 557 -2.07 -23.53 -21.76
N ARG A 558 -1.38 -24.08 -20.77
CA ARG A 558 -0.53 -25.28 -20.92
C ARG A 558 -0.84 -26.39 -19.91
N ASP A 559 -2.05 -26.39 -19.35
CA ASP A 559 -2.50 -27.27 -18.27
C ASP A 559 -1.68 -27.17 -16.96
N ASN A 560 -0.43 -26.70 -16.95
CA ASN A 560 0.44 -26.48 -15.79
C ASN A 560 0.71 -25.00 -15.53
N ILE A 561 0.75 -24.63 -14.25
CA ILE A 561 1.19 -23.30 -13.80
C ILE A 561 2.65 -23.13 -14.24
N GLN A 562 2.97 -22.07 -14.99
CA GLN A 562 4.32 -21.85 -15.49
C GLN A 562 5.27 -21.50 -14.34
N ASN A 563 4.83 -20.60 -13.44
CA ASN A 563 5.59 -20.19 -12.28
C ASN A 563 4.71 -20.22 -11.02
N PHE A 564 5.07 -21.08 -10.08
CA PHE A 564 4.46 -21.16 -8.75
C PHE A 564 5.47 -20.66 -7.71
N GLY A 565 5.24 -19.46 -7.18
CA GLY A 565 6.17 -18.79 -6.26
C GLY A 565 5.56 -18.51 -4.89
N ILE A 566 6.32 -18.79 -3.83
CA ILE A 566 6.05 -18.32 -2.47
C ILE A 566 7.30 -17.57 -2.01
N GLY A 567 7.22 -16.25 -1.89
CA GLY A 567 8.36 -15.42 -1.49
C GLY A 567 8.69 -15.54 -0.01
N SER A 568 9.78 -14.91 0.42
CA SER A 568 10.37 -15.13 1.76
C SER A 568 9.46 -14.79 2.96
N ALA A 569 8.56 -13.82 2.80
CA ALA A 569 7.53 -13.49 3.81
C ALA A 569 6.19 -14.23 3.57
N GLY A 570 6.10 -14.94 2.45
CA GLY A 570 4.89 -15.57 1.98
C GLY A 570 4.50 -16.81 2.77
N ARG A 571 3.20 -16.99 2.94
CA ARG A 571 2.59 -18.19 3.50
C ARG A 571 1.41 -18.62 2.65
N LEU A 572 1.50 -19.79 2.04
CA LEU A 572 0.40 -20.43 1.33
C LEU A 572 -0.04 -21.68 2.09
N THR A 573 -1.31 -21.71 2.50
CA THR A 573 -1.94 -22.87 3.16
C THR A 573 -3.09 -23.38 2.30
N LEU A 574 -3.09 -24.66 1.95
CA LEU A 574 -4.20 -25.30 1.25
C LEU A 574 -4.99 -26.16 2.23
N ASP A 575 -6.28 -26.40 2.03
CA ASP A 575 -7.07 -27.26 2.93
C ASP A 575 -6.99 -26.89 4.44
N ASN A 576 -7.01 -25.58 4.73
CA ASN A 576 -6.75 -25.02 6.05
C ASN A 576 -7.72 -25.53 7.14
N LEU A 577 -8.99 -25.78 6.81
CA LEU A 577 -9.97 -26.28 7.78
C LEU A 577 -9.67 -27.72 8.20
N ASN A 578 -9.37 -28.60 7.24
CA ASN A 578 -9.11 -30.01 7.49
C ASN A 578 -7.75 -30.25 8.15
N GLN A 579 -6.74 -29.42 7.82
CA GLN A 579 -5.47 -29.42 8.54
C GLN A 579 -5.64 -29.08 10.02
N LYS A 580 -6.55 -28.16 10.38
CA LYS A 580 -6.85 -27.80 11.77
C LYS A 580 -7.65 -28.87 12.52
N SER A 581 -8.55 -29.58 11.84
CA SER A 581 -9.36 -30.64 12.44
C SER A 581 -8.67 -32.01 12.47
N GLY A 582 -7.55 -32.18 11.76
CA GLY A 582 -6.84 -33.45 11.61
C GLY A 582 -7.48 -34.43 10.62
N LEU A 583 -8.50 -34.00 9.87
CA LEU A 583 -9.30 -34.82 8.95
C LEU A 583 -8.89 -34.58 7.49
N LEU A 584 -7.66 -34.95 7.12
CA LEU A 584 -7.18 -34.90 5.74
C LEU A 584 -7.77 -36.08 4.94
N ALA A 585 -8.97 -35.91 4.38
CA ALA A 585 -9.67 -36.95 3.61
C ALA A 585 -9.56 -36.79 2.08
N LYS A 586 -9.11 -35.62 1.60
CA LYS A 586 -8.95 -35.32 0.17
C LYS A 586 -7.67 -34.53 -0.05
N SER A 587 -7.00 -34.82 -1.16
CA SER A 587 -5.75 -34.16 -1.53
C SER A 587 -5.99 -32.83 -2.22
N SER A 588 -5.09 -31.88 -1.97
CA SER A 588 -4.87 -30.75 -2.88
C SER A 588 -3.95 -31.19 -4.01
N THR A 589 -4.22 -30.73 -5.22
CA THR A 589 -3.42 -31.04 -6.41
C THR A 589 -2.74 -29.77 -6.91
N VAL A 590 -1.44 -29.84 -7.21
CA VAL A 590 -0.69 -28.70 -7.77
C VAL A 590 0.07 -29.14 -9.03
N ALA A 591 -0.43 -28.71 -10.18
CA ALA A 591 0.17 -28.95 -11.49
C ALA A 591 0.99 -27.70 -11.91
N ALA A 592 2.32 -27.81 -11.92
CA ALA A 592 3.22 -26.68 -12.17
C ALA A 592 4.51 -27.11 -12.87
N HIS A 593 5.13 -26.21 -13.64
CA HIS A 593 6.47 -26.42 -14.21
C HIS A 593 7.55 -26.04 -13.20
N ILE A 594 7.59 -24.77 -12.80
CA ILE A 594 8.61 -24.23 -11.90
C ILE A 594 7.97 -23.89 -10.55
N VAL A 595 8.42 -24.57 -9.49
CA VAL A 595 8.00 -24.33 -8.11
C VAL A 595 9.14 -23.70 -7.33
N LYS A 596 8.92 -22.52 -6.75
CA LYS A 596 9.89 -21.81 -5.90
C LYS A 596 9.29 -21.45 -4.56
N ILE A 597 9.93 -21.88 -3.49
CA ILE A 597 9.46 -21.72 -2.11
C ILE A 597 10.57 -21.10 -1.28
N ASP A 598 10.52 -19.78 -1.11
CA ASP A 598 11.38 -19.03 -0.19
C ASP A 598 10.69 -18.77 1.17
N GLY A 599 9.36 -18.88 1.22
CA GLY A 599 8.53 -18.76 2.42
C GLY A 599 7.97 -20.10 2.93
N THR A 600 6.73 -20.10 3.41
CA THR A 600 6.09 -21.30 3.98
C THR A 600 4.99 -21.87 3.08
N PHE A 601 5.12 -23.13 2.69
CA PHE A 601 4.08 -23.88 1.99
C PHE A 601 3.53 -25.02 2.85
N LEU A 602 2.22 -24.98 3.12
CA LEU A 602 1.50 -26.00 3.86
C LEU A 602 0.33 -26.53 3.02
N PRO A 603 0.59 -27.45 2.08
CA PRO A 603 -0.44 -27.97 1.18
C PRO A 603 -1.40 -28.98 1.85
N GLY A 604 -1.11 -29.43 3.09
CA GLY A 604 -1.86 -30.50 3.72
C GLY A 604 -1.53 -31.84 3.08
N GLN A 605 -2.53 -32.56 2.61
CA GLN A 605 -2.31 -33.70 1.71
C GLN A 605 -2.11 -33.20 0.28
N LEU A 606 -0.99 -33.60 -0.35
CA LEU A 606 -0.57 -33.10 -1.65
C LEU A 606 -0.42 -34.23 -2.67
N HIS A 607 -1.15 -34.11 -3.76
CA HIS A 607 -0.94 -34.88 -4.98
C HIS A 607 -0.21 -34.02 -6.02
N ILE A 608 0.87 -34.56 -6.59
CA ILE A 608 1.55 -33.97 -7.76
C ILE A 608 1.16 -34.85 -8.94
N PRO A 609 0.46 -34.32 -9.97
CA PRO A 609 0.04 -35.13 -11.10
C PRO A 609 1.26 -35.79 -11.76
N SER A 610 1.19 -37.10 -12.03
CA SER A 610 2.31 -37.88 -12.56
C SER A 610 2.14 -38.31 -14.01
N GLU A 611 0.92 -38.19 -14.58
CA GLU A 611 0.56 -38.64 -15.92
C GLU A 611 -0.22 -37.56 -16.69
N GLY A 612 -0.26 -37.66 -18.03
CA GLY A 612 -0.96 -36.72 -18.91
C GLY A 612 -0.19 -35.42 -19.19
N ASN A 613 -0.88 -34.42 -19.75
CA ASN A 613 -0.30 -33.10 -20.06
C ASN A 613 0.15 -32.32 -18.80
N GLN A 614 -0.28 -32.76 -17.61
CA GLN A 614 0.03 -32.13 -16.33
C GLN A 614 1.19 -32.79 -15.56
N GLY A 615 1.90 -33.73 -16.19
CA GLY A 615 2.82 -34.64 -15.50
C GLY A 615 4.08 -34.00 -14.93
N GLY A 616 4.25 -34.10 -13.61
CA GLY A 616 5.44 -33.78 -12.83
C GLY A 616 5.78 -32.29 -12.77
N TRP A 617 6.63 -31.92 -11.81
CA TRP A 617 7.25 -30.60 -11.80
C TRP A 617 8.59 -30.63 -12.54
N ASP A 618 8.83 -29.70 -13.45
CA ASP A 618 10.16 -29.59 -14.09
C ASP A 618 11.22 -29.29 -13.04
N SER A 619 10.91 -28.40 -12.09
CA SER A 619 11.81 -28.10 -10.97
C SER A 619 11.09 -27.64 -9.70
N ILE A 620 11.69 -27.97 -8.56
CA ILE A 620 11.40 -27.34 -7.27
C ILE A 620 12.67 -26.78 -6.63
N GLU A 621 12.62 -25.50 -6.26
CA GLU A 621 13.61 -24.82 -5.43
C GLU A 621 12.98 -24.47 -4.07
N ILE A 622 13.61 -24.93 -2.97
CA ILE A 622 13.30 -24.45 -1.62
C ILE A 622 14.50 -23.64 -1.13
N GLY A 623 14.35 -22.32 -1.08
CA GLY A 623 15.39 -21.39 -0.63
C GLY A 623 15.72 -21.55 0.84
N ALA A 624 16.80 -20.90 1.32
CA ALA A 624 17.31 -21.11 2.69
C ALA A 624 16.30 -20.77 3.82
N GLY A 625 15.40 -19.82 3.60
CA GLY A 625 14.29 -19.50 4.51
C GLY A 625 13.00 -20.30 4.25
N GLY A 626 12.98 -21.07 3.17
CA GLY A 626 11.81 -21.79 2.68
C GLY A 626 11.51 -23.06 3.47
N SER A 627 10.23 -23.38 3.59
CA SER A 627 9.77 -24.63 4.22
C SER A 627 8.55 -25.19 3.50
N MET A 628 8.59 -26.48 3.19
CA MET A 628 7.46 -27.27 2.69
C MET A 628 7.27 -28.50 3.57
N GLN A 629 6.07 -28.65 4.13
CA GLN A 629 5.71 -29.78 5.00
C GLN A 629 4.35 -30.32 4.58
N PHE A 630 4.27 -31.61 4.27
CA PHE A 630 3.08 -32.17 3.62
C PHE A 630 2.89 -33.66 3.90
N LEU A 631 1.66 -34.12 3.65
CA LEU A 631 1.32 -35.53 3.57
C LEU A 631 1.30 -35.93 2.09
N PRO A 632 2.24 -36.76 1.61
CA PRO A 632 2.24 -37.23 0.23
C PRO A 632 0.96 -38.00 -0.12
N ASP A 633 0.41 -37.74 -1.32
CA ASP A 633 -0.60 -38.56 -1.98
C ASP A 633 -0.07 -39.05 -3.33
N GLY A 634 0.53 -40.23 -3.34
CA GLY A 634 1.26 -40.79 -4.48
C GLY A 634 2.72 -40.34 -4.54
N ASP A 635 3.29 -40.41 -5.74
CA ASP A 635 4.71 -40.13 -5.98
C ASP A 635 4.99 -38.61 -5.96
N PHE A 636 6.15 -38.23 -5.43
CA PHE A 636 6.69 -36.89 -5.57
C PHE A 636 7.52 -36.82 -6.84
N VAL A 637 6.94 -36.22 -7.87
CA VAL A 637 7.49 -36.28 -9.22
C VAL A 637 8.13 -34.95 -9.63
N SER A 638 9.47 -34.91 -9.75
CA SER A 638 10.19 -33.75 -10.28
C SER A 638 11.53 -34.08 -10.92
N ASN A 639 11.93 -33.38 -11.99
CA ASN A 639 13.23 -33.61 -12.65
C ASN A 639 14.40 -32.95 -11.92
N PHE A 640 14.19 -31.79 -11.30
CA PHE A 640 15.24 -31.05 -10.60
C PHE A 640 14.76 -30.59 -9.23
N MET A 641 15.44 -31.03 -8.17
CA MET A 641 15.14 -30.64 -6.79
C MET A 641 16.37 -29.96 -6.18
N ASN A 642 16.24 -28.68 -5.83
CA ASN A 642 17.28 -27.93 -5.11
C ASN A 642 16.75 -27.46 -3.76
N ILE A 643 17.19 -28.12 -2.69
CA ILE A 643 16.67 -27.92 -1.34
C ILE A 643 17.74 -27.28 -0.46
N SER A 644 17.66 -25.97 -0.28
CA SER A 644 18.49 -25.20 0.68
C SER A 644 17.73 -24.84 1.97
N GLY A 645 16.40 -24.95 1.96
CA GLY A 645 15.54 -24.84 3.15
C GLY A 645 15.07 -26.19 3.67
N ARG A 646 13.83 -26.26 4.17
CA ARG A 646 13.25 -27.48 4.77
C ARG A 646 12.24 -28.17 3.84
N LEU A 647 12.45 -29.44 3.54
CA LEU A 647 11.49 -30.33 2.89
C LEU A 647 11.14 -31.48 3.84
N GLU A 648 9.87 -31.67 4.14
CA GLU A 648 9.42 -32.70 5.07
C GLU A 648 8.16 -33.42 4.61
N SER A 649 8.25 -34.75 4.52
CA SER A 649 7.07 -35.61 4.31
C SER A 649 6.65 -36.26 5.62
N TYR A 650 5.37 -36.19 5.94
CA TYR A 650 4.83 -36.77 7.17
C TYR A 650 4.74 -38.30 7.14
N THR A 651 4.52 -38.87 5.96
CA THR A 651 4.47 -40.32 5.73
C THR A 651 5.52 -40.71 4.67
N PRO A 652 5.74 -42.02 4.44
CA PRO A 652 6.66 -42.49 3.42
C PRO A 652 6.35 -41.89 2.05
N ILE A 653 7.41 -41.66 1.28
CA ILE A 653 7.34 -40.98 -0.01
C ILE A 653 8.23 -41.68 -1.04
N THR A 654 7.77 -41.71 -2.29
CA THR A 654 8.58 -42.10 -3.46
C THR A 654 8.94 -40.83 -4.20
N VAL A 655 10.24 -40.58 -4.42
CA VAL A 655 10.75 -39.41 -5.15
C VAL A 655 11.37 -39.88 -6.46
N LEU A 656 10.87 -39.37 -7.59
CA LEU A 656 11.32 -39.75 -8.92
C LEU A 656 11.18 -38.60 -9.94
N GLY A 657 11.89 -38.65 -11.06
CA GLY A 657 11.73 -37.69 -12.16
C GLY A 657 10.70 -38.17 -13.18
N HIS A 658 9.80 -37.28 -13.65
CA HIS A 658 8.80 -37.65 -14.67
C HIS A 658 9.45 -37.97 -16.03
N SER A 659 10.57 -37.33 -16.36
CA SER A 659 11.36 -37.65 -17.57
C SER A 659 12.24 -38.92 -17.43
N GLY A 660 12.18 -39.58 -16.27
CA GLY A 660 13.09 -40.68 -15.90
C GLY A 660 14.45 -40.23 -15.39
N GLN A 661 14.75 -38.92 -15.36
CA GLN A 661 15.95 -38.34 -14.76
C GLN A 661 15.56 -37.38 -13.63
N LEU A 662 16.12 -37.62 -12.43
CA LEU A 662 16.02 -36.72 -11.29
C LEU A 662 17.41 -36.31 -10.83
N GLU A 663 17.66 -35.02 -10.72
CA GLU A 663 18.81 -34.44 -10.02
C GLU A 663 18.34 -33.86 -8.68
N LEU A 664 18.81 -34.45 -7.58
CA LEU A 664 18.52 -33.99 -6.22
C LEU A 664 19.75 -33.36 -5.59
N VAL A 665 19.66 -32.06 -5.31
CA VAL A 665 20.68 -31.26 -4.62
C VAL A 665 20.16 -30.85 -3.25
N VAL A 666 20.90 -31.19 -2.20
CA VAL A 666 20.70 -30.65 -0.85
C VAL A 666 21.76 -29.58 -0.60
N GLY A 667 21.32 -28.32 -0.76
CA GLY A 667 22.14 -27.12 -0.62
C GLY A 667 22.57 -26.86 0.84
N SER A 668 23.46 -25.90 1.05
CA SER A 668 23.99 -25.58 2.38
C SER A 668 22.86 -25.11 3.30
N GLY A 669 22.71 -25.72 4.47
CA GLY A 669 21.60 -25.47 5.39
C GLY A 669 20.31 -26.20 5.04
N GLY A 670 20.26 -26.86 3.88
CA GLY A 670 19.12 -27.65 3.43
C GLY A 670 18.88 -28.86 4.31
N ARG A 671 17.61 -29.12 4.62
CA ARG A 671 17.17 -30.21 5.48
C ARG A 671 16.03 -30.98 4.85
N ILE A 672 16.26 -32.26 4.55
CA ILE A 672 15.25 -33.20 4.07
C ILE A 672 14.93 -34.22 5.17
N VAL A 673 13.65 -34.40 5.49
CA VAL A 673 13.17 -35.45 6.39
C VAL A 673 12.01 -36.19 5.75
N PHE A 674 12.14 -37.51 5.61
CA PHE A 674 11.04 -38.35 5.12
C PHE A 674 10.46 -39.21 6.24
N ASP A 675 9.13 -39.36 6.22
CA ASP A 675 8.34 -40.10 7.22
C ASP A 675 8.53 -39.55 8.65
N SER A 676 8.23 -38.26 8.84
CA SER A 676 8.48 -37.56 10.11
C SER A 676 7.37 -37.68 11.16
N LYS A 677 6.14 -38.07 10.78
CA LYS A 677 4.97 -38.13 11.70
C LYS A 677 5.08 -39.30 12.70
N SER A 678 5.85 -40.33 12.35
CA SER A 678 6.31 -41.38 13.26
C SER A 678 7.47 -40.84 14.12
N HIS A 679 7.16 -39.93 15.05
CA HIS A 679 8.08 -39.26 15.98
C HIS A 679 9.30 -40.07 16.42
N HIS A 680 10.48 -39.99 15.78
CA HIS A 680 11.64 -40.65 16.37
C HIS A 680 13.03 -40.07 16.11
N PRO A 681 13.81 -39.97 17.21
CA PRO A 681 15.25 -40.16 17.21
C PRO A 681 15.69 -41.64 17.14
N HIS A 682 14.87 -42.62 17.59
CA HIS A 682 15.23 -44.07 17.64
C HIS A 682 14.02 -45.07 17.71
N GLY A 683 13.03 -45.06 16.80
CA GLY A 683 11.85 -45.98 16.82
C GLY A 683 10.96 -45.83 15.56
N PRO A 684 9.91 -46.66 15.34
CA PRO A 684 9.67 -47.22 14.02
C PRO A 684 9.00 -46.21 13.07
N TRP A 685 9.73 -45.94 11.99
CA TRP A 685 9.25 -45.42 10.73
C TRP A 685 7.96 -46.13 10.32
N SER A 686 6.97 -45.38 9.83
CA SER A 686 5.64 -45.89 9.50
C SER A 686 5.59 -46.70 8.20
N GLY A 687 6.62 -46.57 7.35
CA GLY A 687 6.80 -47.42 6.18
C GLY A 687 8.10 -47.12 5.42
N GLN A 688 8.15 -47.53 4.15
CA GLN A 688 9.34 -47.43 3.32
C GLN A 688 9.25 -46.27 2.33
N SER A 689 10.21 -45.35 2.40
CA SER A 689 10.42 -44.30 1.38
C SER A 689 11.32 -44.82 0.25
N SER A 690 11.32 -44.14 -0.90
CA SER A 690 12.24 -44.47 -1.99
C SER A 690 12.69 -43.24 -2.76
N ILE A 691 13.92 -43.27 -3.26
CA ILE A 691 14.45 -42.27 -4.20
C ILE A 691 14.99 -42.99 -5.43
N ARG A 692 14.52 -42.54 -6.59
CA ARG A 692 15.06 -42.91 -7.90
C ARG A 692 15.60 -41.66 -8.60
N ALA A 693 16.92 -41.54 -8.68
CA ALA A 693 17.58 -40.34 -9.19
C ALA A 693 18.80 -40.67 -10.07
N SER A 694 19.20 -39.74 -10.92
CA SER A 694 20.52 -39.75 -11.55
C SER A 694 21.58 -39.39 -10.52
N THR A 695 21.33 -38.33 -9.74
CA THR A 695 22.30 -37.82 -8.76
C THR A 695 21.62 -37.43 -7.45
N LEU A 696 22.27 -37.77 -6.33
CA LEU A 696 22.06 -37.14 -5.03
C LEU A 696 23.35 -36.42 -4.64
N LYS A 697 23.31 -35.09 -4.59
CA LYS A 697 24.44 -34.25 -4.21
C LYS A 697 24.11 -33.47 -2.95
N MET A 698 24.77 -33.80 -1.85
CA MET A 698 24.66 -33.08 -0.58
C MET A 698 25.90 -32.22 -0.37
N THR A 699 25.68 -30.94 -0.02
CA THR A 699 26.75 -29.97 0.23
C THR A 699 27.08 -29.85 1.72
N ARG A 700 28.15 -29.13 2.07
CA ARG A 700 28.51 -28.87 3.48
C ARG A 700 27.33 -28.27 4.25
N ASN A 701 27.15 -28.69 5.51
CA ASN A 701 26.06 -28.25 6.41
C ASN A 701 24.64 -28.59 5.92
N SER A 702 24.48 -29.49 4.94
CA SER A 702 23.18 -30.05 4.58
C SER A 702 22.87 -31.30 5.42
N GLU A 703 21.59 -31.60 5.60
CA GLU A 703 21.11 -32.77 6.33
C GLU A 703 20.02 -33.50 5.55
N MET A 704 20.14 -34.82 5.46
CA MET A 704 19.07 -35.71 5.00
C MET A 704 18.88 -36.84 6.00
N LYS A 705 17.65 -36.96 6.49
CA LYS A 705 17.23 -38.01 7.43
C LYS A 705 16.09 -38.79 6.80
N ALA A 706 16.26 -40.09 6.66
CA ALA A 706 15.22 -40.98 6.19
C ALA A 706 15.20 -42.25 7.03
N GLY A 707 14.03 -42.86 7.14
CA GLY A 707 13.90 -44.16 7.76
C GLY A 707 14.29 -45.31 6.88
N HIS A 708 13.43 -46.33 6.88
CA HIS A 708 13.42 -47.36 5.86
C HIS A 708 13.38 -46.69 4.49
N ILE A 709 14.49 -46.72 3.77
CA ILE A 709 14.61 -46.11 2.46
C ILE A 709 15.26 -47.06 1.46
N THR A 710 14.71 -47.07 0.24
CA THR A 710 15.34 -47.65 -0.94
C THR A 710 15.96 -46.56 -1.78
N LEU A 711 17.24 -46.74 -2.14
CA LEU A 711 18.00 -45.78 -2.93
C LEU A 711 18.40 -46.44 -4.26
N THR A 712 17.91 -45.89 -5.36
CA THR A 712 18.36 -46.23 -6.73
C THR A 712 18.90 -44.96 -7.37
N ILE A 713 20.21 -44.73 -7.21
CA ILE A 713 20.86 -43.46 -7.56
C ILE A 713 22.19 -43.70 -8.24
N ASP A 714 22.39 -43.24 -9.49
CA ASP A 714 23.64 -43.49 -10.22
C ASP A 714 24.89 -42.93 -9.51
N GLU A 715 24.81 -41.68 -9.05
CA GLU A 715 25.85 -41.03 -8.24
C GLU A 715 25.31 -40.47 -6.92
N ILE A 716 25.85 -40.96 -5.80
CA ILE A 716 25.64 -40.43 -4.45
C ILE A 716 26.91 -39.71 -4.00
N TYR A 717 26.83 -38.40 -3.81
CA TYR A 717 27.89 -37.57 -3.27
C TYR A 717 27.41 -36.86 -2.00
N VAL A 718 28.07 -37.16 -0.86
CA VAL A 718 27.68 -36.63 0.45
C VAL A 718 28.80 -35.81 1.07
N ASP A 719 28.68 -34.48 1.08
CA ASP A 719 29.56 -33.58 1.85
C ASP A 719 28.83 -32.94 3.06
N GLY A 720 27.57 -33.34 3.31
CA GLY A 720 26.76 -33.01 4.50
C GLY A 720 26.52 -34.24 5.39
N GLN A 721 25.38 -34.31 6.08
CA GLN A 721 25.00 -35.44 6.92
C GLN A 721 23.86 -36.26 6.30
N LEU A 722 24.13 -37.53 5.99
CA LEU A 722 23.14 -38.49 5.52
C LEU A 722 22.95 -39.59 6.56
N THR A 723 21.76 -39.66 7.15
CA THR A 723 21.38 -40.72 8.11
C THR A 723 20.18 -41.48 7.58
N PHE A 724 20.31 -42.81 7.45
CA PHE A 724 19.22 -43.63 6.93
C PHE A 724 19.19 -45.08 7.42
N GLU A 725 18.06 -45.76 7.21
CA GLU A 725 17.92 -47.21 7.39
C GLU A 725 17.67 -47.86 6.03
N ALA A 726 18.68 -48.53 5.49
CA ALA A 726 18.50 -49.24 4.22
C ALA A 726 17.45 -50.36 4.39
N SER A 727 16.35 -50.27 3.65
CA SER A 727 15.30 -51.31 3.66
C SER A 727 15.53 -52.37 2.58
N SER A 728 16.35 -52.07 1.59
CA SER A 728 16.71 -52.93 0.46
C SER A 728 18.13 -52.64 -0.01
N VAL A 729 18.52 -53.25 -1.14
CA VAL A 729 19.82 -53.01 -1.77
C VAL A 729 19.92 -51.54 -2.19
N VAL A 730 20.99 -50.86 -1.76
CA VAL A 730 21.37 -49.54 -2.27
C VAL A 730 22.02 -49.75 -3.64
N LEU A 731 21.37 -49.24 -4.69
CA LEU A 731 21.85 -49.33 -6.07
C LEU A 731 22.53 -48.02 -6.46
N THR A 732 23.84 -48.05 -6.67
CA THR A 732 24.63 -46.90 -7.12
C THR A 732 25.90 -47.28 -7.87
N THR A 733 26.25 -46.50 -8.89
CA THR A 733 27.49 -46.68 -9.65
C THR A 733 28.66 -45.98 -8.95
N ARG A 734 28.42 -44.86 -8.27
CA ARG A 734 29.43 -44.10 -7.52
C ARG A 734 28.88 -43.66 -6.16
N PHE A 735 29.53 -44.09 -5.08
CA PHE A 735 29.24 -43.62 -3.73
C PHE A 735 30.46 -42.90 -3.17
N ILE A 736 30.35 -41.59 -2.93
CA ILE A 736 31.43 -40.75 -2.46
C ILE A 736 31.00 -39.98 -1.22
N VAL A 737 31.69 -40.20 -0.11
CA VAL A 737 31.61 -39.31 1.07
C VAL A 737 32.71 -38.26 0.94
N GLY A 738 32.31 -36.99 0.82
CA GLY A 738 33.21 -35.83 0.80
C GLY A 738 33.93 -35.63 2.13
N SER A 739 34.91 -34.73 2.17
CA SER A 739 35.74 -34.52 3.36
C SER A 739 34.98 -33.98 4.57
N ASN A 740 33.86 -33.28 4.36
CA ASN A 740 32.96 -32.83 5.44
C ASN A 740 31.78 -33.78 5.63
N GLY A 741 31.67 -34.81 4.78
CA GLY A 741 30.55 -35.73 4.75
C GLY A 741 30.52 -36.66 5.95
N ARG A 742 29.32 -36.90 6.46
CA ARG A 742 29.00 -37.89 7.49
C ARG A 742 27.87 -38.79 7.03
N VAL A 743 28.15 -40.06 6.83
CA VAL A 743 27.14 -41.07 6.46
C VAL A 743 26.96 -42.07 7.59
N GLU A 744 25.72 -42.28 8.02
CA GLU A 744 25.38 -43.23 9.07
C GLU A 744 24.19 -44.10 8.65
N THR A 745 24.36 -45.42 8.74
CA THR A 745 23.28 -46.37 8.43
C THR A 745 22.89 -47.12 9.69
N ALA A 746 21.58 -47.15 10.00
CA ALA A 746 21.08 -47.78 11.22
C ALA A 746 21.35 -49.30 11.26
N ASN A 747 21.16 -49.97 10.12
CA ASN A 747 21.35 -51.39 9.93
C ASN A 747 22.46 -51.66 8.90
N PRO A 748 22.91 -52.92 8.76
CA PRO A 748 23.77 -53.35 7.67
C PRO A 748 23.19 -53.02 6.29
N ILE A 749 24.05 -52.70 5.34
CA ILE A 749 23.65 -52.35 3.96
C ILE A 749 24.12 -53.38 2.95
N VAL A 750 23.37 -53.53 1.86
CA VAL A 750 23.86 -54.20 0.64
C VAL A 750 24.03 -53.14 -0.43
N LEU A 751 25.25 -52.92 -0.88
CA LEU A 751 25.59 -51.95 -1.92
C LEU A 751 25.88 -52.68 -3.24
N LYS A 752 25.20 -52.28 -4.33
CA LYS A 752 25.39 -52.83 -5.68
C LYS A 752 25.39 -51.73 -6.75
N GLY A 753 25.93 -52.04 -7.92
CA GLY A 753 25.84 -51.18 -9.10
C GLY A 753 24.42 -51.13 -9.67
N VAL A 754 23.99 -49.97 -10.20
CA VAL A 754 22.68 -49.84 -10.87
C VAL A 754 22.62 -50.71 -12.12
N THR A 755 23.66 -50.68 -12.96
CA THR A 755 23.71 -51.38 -14.26
C THR A 755 24.74 -52.51 -14.30
N ALA A 756 25.87 -52.35 -13.61
CA ALA A 756 27.03 -53.24 -13.74
C ALA A 756 27.12 -54.33 -12.67
N SER A 757 26.03 -54.57 -11.90
CA SER A 757 25.96 -55.39 -10.67
C SER A 757 26.94 -55.02 -9.53
N ARG A 758 27.95 -54.20 -9.81
CA ARG A 758 28.99 -53.70 -8.91
C ARG A 758 29.06 -52.18 -8.95
N THR A 759 29.22 -51.54 -7.80
CA THR A 759 29.51 -50.11 -7.68
C THR A 759 30.93 -49.86 -8.17
N ARG A 760 31.09 -49.01 -9.20
CA ARG A 760 32.38 -48.73 -9.84
C ARG A 760 33.38 -48.13 -8.85
N THR A 761 32.91 -47.22 -8.00
CA THR A 761 33.76 -46.50 -7.04
C THR A 761 33.02 -46.28 -5.72
N PHE A 762 33.60 -46.76 -4.64
CA PHE A 762 33.20 -46.48 -3.26
C PHE A 762 34.34 -45.74 -2.55
N THR A 763 34.14 -44.48 -2.18
CA THR A 763 35.18 -43.64 -1.59
C THR A 763 34.68 -42.92 -0.35
N VAL A 764 35.40 -43.03 0.76
CA VAL A 764 35.10 -42.33 2.01
C VAL A 764 36.23 -41.35 2.33
N ASN A 765 36.01 -40.05 2.11
CA ASN A 765 36.97 -39.00 2.48
C ASN A 765 36.64 -38.31 3.82
N GLY A 766 35.42 -38.50 4.33
CA GLY A 766 34.95 -37.95 5.60
C GLY A 766 34.73 -39.04 6.65
N TYR A 767 33.53 -39.08 7.22
CA TYR A 767 33.12 -40.08 8.20
C TYR A 767 32.03 -40.99 7.64
N MET A 768 32.17 -42.30 7.83
CA MET A 768 31.11 -43.25 7.55
C MET A 768 31.05 -44.33 8.64
N LYS A 769 29.85 -44.57 9.18
CA LYS A 769 29.60 -45.65 10.14
C LYS A 769 28.42 -46.50 9.67
N LEU A 770 28.68 -47.78 9.43
CA LEU A 770 27.67 -48.77 9.08
C LEU A 770 27.19 -49.49 10.33
N ASP A 771 25.92 -49.90 10.33
CA ASP A 771 25.28 -50.62 11.44
C ASP A 771 25.43 -49.87 12.78
N THR A 772 24.81 -48.69 12.88
CA THR A 772 24.89 -47.84 14.08
C THR A 772 24.01 -48.32 15.23
N ARG A 773 23.03 -49.19 14.98
CA ARG A 773 22.29 -49.90 16.04
C ARG A 773 23.13 -50.98 16.71
N GLY A 774 24.11 -51.55 15.99
CA GLY A 774 25.09 -52.44 16.58
C GLY A 774 26.11 -51.70 17.46
N GLN A 775 26.62 -52.39 18.48
CA GLN A 775 27.68 -51.92 19.35
C GLN A 775 29.03 -52.38 18.80
N HIS A 776 29.78 -51.45 18.18
CA HIS A 776 31.08 -51.77 17.56
C HIS A 776 32.17 -52.11 18.60
N GLU A 777 32.01 -51.67 19.86
CA GLU A 777 32.98 -51.93 20.92
C GLU A 777 32.83 -53.32 21.53
N THR A 778 31.59 -53.78 21.73
CA THR A 778 31.26 -55.11 22.29
C THR A 778 31.00 -56.17 21.22
N LEU A 779 31.02 -55.77 19.93
CA LEU A 779 30.74 -56.62 18.76
C LEU A 779 29.33 -57.21 18.75
N GLU A 780 28.37 -56.53 19.37
CA GLU A 780 26.95 -56.88 19.35
C GLU A 780 26.27 -56.20 18.15
N TRP A 781 26.22 -56.88 17.01
CA TRP A 781 25.67 -56.34 15.76
C TRP A 781 24.14 -56.29 15.78
N SER A 782 23.53 -55.35 15.02
CA SER A 782 22.07 -55.24 14.97
C SER A 782 21.39 -56.41 14.24
N SER A 783 22.14 -57.18 13.45
CA SER A 783 21.68 -58.40 12.82
C SER A 783 22.83 -59.40 12.59
N THR A 784 22.50 -60.65 12.29
CA THR A 784 23.48 -61.68 11.87
C THR A 784 24.04 -61.43 10.48
N ASN A 785 23.36 -60.62 9.66
CA ASN A 785 23.79 -60.27 8.31
C ASN A 785 24.91 -59.23 8.37
N ALA A 786 25.93 -59.42 7.54
CA ALA A 786 26.98 -58.43 7.33
C ALA A 786 26.51 -57.34 6.37
N SER A 787 27.12 -56.15 6.45
CA SER A 787 27.09 -55.22 5.34
C SER A 787 27.83 -55.85 4.16
N VAL A 788 27.22 -55.84 2.97
CA VAL A 788 27.77 -56.47 1.78
C VAL A 788 28.07 -55.39 0.73
N LEU A 789 29.33 -55.24 0.37
CA LEU A 789 29.76 -54.29 -0.66
C LEU A 789 30.12 -55.05 -1.94
N HIS A 790 29.35 -54.81 -3.00
CA HIS A 790 29.71 -55.20 -4.37
C HIS A 790 30.40 -54.02 -5.05
N VAL A 791 31.74 -53.94 -4.92
CA VAL A 791 32.52 -52.77 -5.36
C VAL A 791 33.68 -53.17 -6.26
N ALA A 792 33.95 -52.38 -7.30
CA ALA A 792 35.12 -52.54 -8.16
C ALA A 792 36.39 -51.90 -7.56
N SER A 793 36.27 -50.70 -6.99
CA SER A 793 37.35 -49.99 -6.32
C SER A 793 36.85 -49.39 -5.00
N PHE A 794 37.69 -49.50 -3.97
CA PHE A 794 37.40 -49.08 -2.60
C PHE A 794 38.53 -48.19 -2.08
N ALA A 795 38.21 -46.95 -1.69
CA ALA A 795 39.16 -46.04 -1.07
C ALA A 795 38.66 -45.42 0.25
N VAL A 796 39.57 -45.28 1.21
CA VAL A 796 39.42 -44.47 2.42
C VAL A 796 40.46 -43.35 2.33
N GLY A 797 39.98 -42.11 2.17
CA GLY A 797 40.77 -40.92 1.90
C GLY A 797 41.56 -40.40 3.11
N VAL A 798 42.40 -39.40 2.89
CA VAL A 798 43.29 -38.84 3.93
C VAL A 798 42.47 -38.28 5.10
N GLY A 799 42.76 -38.71 6.33
CA GLY A 799 42.05 -38.25 7.53
C GLY A 799 40.64 -38.82 7.73
N ALA A 800 40.16 -39.68 6.81
CA ALA A 800 38.81 -40.23 6.86
C ALA A 800 38.66 -41.35 7.91
N ASN A 801 37.44 -41.56 8.41
CA ASN A 801 37.11 -42.65 9.32
C ASN A 801 35.97 -43.49 8.75
N LEU A 802 36.24 -44.77 8.52
CA LEU A 802 35.25 -45.75 8.12
C LEU A 802 35.14 -46.86 9.18
N PHE A 803 33.99 -46.91 9.83
CA PHE A 803 33.60 -47.97 10.78
C PHE A 803 32.58 -48.86 10.09
N ALA A 804 33.05 -49.94 9.46
CA ALA A 804 32.21 -50.76 8.57
C ALA A 804 31.43 -51.88 9.29
N GLY A 805 31.63 -52.05 10.60
CA GLY A 805 30.98 -53.10 11.39
C GLY A 805 31.26 -54.51 10.84
N HIS A 806 30.28 -55.41 10.92
CA HIS A 806 30.35 -56.71 10.25
C HIS A 806 30.31 -56.54 8.73
N LEU A 807 31.39 -56.87 8.02
CA LEU A 807 31.61 -56.51 6.61
C LEU A 807 31.94 -57.72 5.74
N SER A 808 31.29 -57.80 4.57
CA SER A 808 31.57 -58.72 3.48
C SER A 808 31.91 -57.95 2.20
N LEU A 809 32.96 -58.37 1.50
CA LEU A 809 33.22 -57.97 0.12
C LEU A 809 32.80 -59.12 -0.79
N ALA A 810 31.77 -58.88 -1.62
CA ALA A 810 31.14 -59.94 -2.40
C ALA A 810 31.82 -60.21 -3.75
N ASP A 811 32.59 -59.25 -4.27
CA ASP A 811 33.29 -59.37 -5.54
C ASP A 811 34.81 -59.23 -5.36
N VAL A 812 35.57 -59.58 -6.40
CA VAL A 812 37.02 -59.31 -6.47
C VAL A 812 37.27 -57.81 -6.63
N VAL A 813 37.72 -57.15 -5.57
CA VAL A 813 38.03 -55.72 -5.58
C VAL A 813 39.36 -55.49 -6.31
N GLU A 814 39.37 -54.60 -7.31
CA GLU A 814 40.59 -54.28 -8.07
C GLU A 814 41.61 -53.57 -7.20
N THR A 815 41.14 -52.58 -6.42
CA THR A 815 41.99 -51.75 -5.57
C THR A 815 41.32 -51.45 -4.23
N LEU A 816 42.04 -51.69 -3.13
CA LEU A 816 41.77 -51.12 -1.81
C LEU A 816 42.87 -50.12 -1.47
N LYS A 817 42.51 -48.85 -1.23
CA LYS A 817 43.45 -47.82 -0.78
C LYS A 817 43.01 -47.21 0.53
N VAL A 818 43.89 -47.23 1.53
CA VAL A 818 43.65 -46.59 2.84
C VAL A 818 44.73 -45.55 3.05
N ALA A 819 44.39 -44.28 2.83
CA ALA A 819 45.34 -43.19 2.77
C ALA A 819 45.92 -42.80 4.15
N ALA A 820 46.93 -41.93 4.17
CA ALA A 820 47.57 -41.53 5.42
C ALA A 820 46.58 -40.86 6.40
N ASN A 821 46.81 -41.07 7.71
CA ASN A 821 45.99 -40.54 8.80
C ASN A 821 44.50 -40.97 8.78
N SER A 822 44.13 -41.97 8.00
CA SER A 822 42.76 -42.49 7.95
C SER A 822 42.60 -43.75 8.80
N LYS A 823 41.35 -44.10 9.14
CA LYS A 823 40.98 -45.34 9.85
C LYS A 823 39.97 -46.15 9.07
N PHE A 824 40.20 -47.44 8.97
CA PHE A 824 39.26 -48.42 8.44
C PHE A 824 39.14 -49.58 9.44
N GLU A 825 37.99 -49.67 10.11
CA GLU A 825 37.72 -50.68 11.14
C GLU A 825 36.54 -51.58 10.75
N PHE A 826 36.69 -52.90 10.90
CA PHE A 826 35.67 -53.87 10.51
C PHE A 826 35.80 -55.25 11.19
N GLN A 827 34.72 -56.02 11.20
CA GLN A 827 34.71 -57.46 11.48
C GLN A 827 34.52 -58.24 10.16
N PRO A 828 35.47 -59.09 9.73
CA PRO A 828 35.35 -59.82 8.47
C PRO A 828 34.26 -60.89 8.53
N ALA A 829 33.33 -60.83 7.59
CA ALA A 829 32.31 -61.84 7.37
C ALA A 829 32.77 -62.93 6.38
N THR A 830 33.63 -62.55 5.42
CA THR A 830 34.07 -63.36 4.28
C THR A 830 35.57 -63.18 4.01
N THR A 831 36.14 -63.98 3.10
CA THR A 831 37.48 -63.71 2.56
C THR A 831 37.41 -62.51 1.63
N PHE A 832 38.27 -61.52 1.86
CA PHE A 832 38.34 -60.30 1.06
C PHE A 832 39.30 -60.54 -0.10
N TYR A 833 38.75 -60.71 -1.30
CA TYR A 833 39.52 -60.87 -2.53
C TYR A 833 39.85 -59.50 -3.11
N ILE A 834 41.10 -59.07 -2.98
CA ILE A 834 41.54 -57.73 -3.40
C ILE A 834 42.83 -57.87 -4.21
N LYS A 835 42.83 -57.48 -5.50
CA LYS A 835 44.04 -57.60 -6.33
C LYS A 835 45.18 -56.76 -5.79
N SER A 836 44.95 -55.46 -5.55
CA SER A 836 45.97 -54.55 -5.01
C SER A 836 45.48 -53.85 -3.75
N THR A 837 46.16 -54.06 -2.63
CA THR A 837 45.91 -53.37 -1.35
C THR A 837 47.05 -52.41 -1.03
N GLU A 838 46.74 -51.13 -0.81
CA GLU A 838 47.69 -50.10 -0.40
C GLU A 838 47.25 -49.49 0.94
N VAL A 839 48.10 -49.60 1.97
CA VAL A 839 47.80 -49.09 3.32
C VAL A 839 48.84 -48.05 3.73
N ALA A 840 48.41 -46.80 3.83
CA ALA A 840 49.15 -45.68 4.40
C ALA A 840 48.54 -45.14 5.70
N GLY A 841 47.28 -45.46 6.00
CA GLY A 841 46.60 -45.20 7.27
C GLY A 841 46.53 -46.42 8.17
N GLN A 842 45.48 -46.52 8.96
CA GLN A 842 45.21 -47.62 9.87
C GLN A 842 44.08 -48.50 9.34
N VAL A 843 44.36 -49.80 9.16
CA VAL A 843 43.34 -50.84 8.95
C VAL A 843 43.30 -51.70 10.20
N LYS A 844 42.13 -51.85 10.81
CA LYS A 844 41.95 -52.66 12.02
C LYS A 844 40.80 -53.65 11.84
N SER A 845 41.09 -54.91 12.12
CA SER A 845 40.04 -55.93 12.27
C SER A 845 39.67 -56.08 13.74
N TYR A 846 38.37 -56.14 14.03
CA TYR A 846 37.87 -56.34 15.39
C TYR A 846 38.06 -57.76 15.93
N ILE A 847 38.23 -58.74 15.04
CA ILE A 847 38.48 -60.15 15.37
C ILE A 847 39.65 -60.67 14.54
N PRO A 848 40.27 -61.82 14.89
CA PRO A 848 41.34 -62.37 14.07
C PRO A 848 40.84 -62.72 12.66
N MET A 849 41.65 -62.44 11.64
CA MET A 849 41.31 -62.71 10.23
C MET A 849 41.60 -64.16 9.88
N VAL A 850 40.78 -65.08 10.41
CA VAL A 850 40.99 -66.53 10.28
C VAL A 850 40.88 -67.02 8.82
N LYS A 851 41.43 -68.21 8.53
CA LYS A 851 41.32 -68.86 7.22
C LYS A 851 39.84 -68.98 6.82
N GLY A 852 39.49 -68.52 5.61
CA GLY A 852 38.10 -68.38 5.15
C GLY A 852 37.47 -66.99 5.40
N LYS A 853 38.09 -66.15 6.23
CA LYS A 853 37.70 -64.75 6.52
C LYS A 853 38.93 -63.82 6.56
N HIS A 854 39.79 -63.92 5.55
CA HIS A 854 41.12 -63.34 5.52
C HIS A 854 41.33 -62.45 4.29
N LEU A 855 42.46 -61.72 4.25
CA LEU A 855 42.85 -60.96 3.06
C LEU A 855 43.50 -61.90 2.02
N LYS A 856 43.00 -61.86 0.78
CA LYS A 856 43.52 -62.66 -0.34
C LYS A 856 43.70 -61.83 -1.61
N GLY A 857 44.82 -61.94 -2.30
CA GLY A 857 45.11 -61.03 -3.42
C GLY A 857 46.42 -61.25 -4.17
N GLU A 858 46.77 -60.26 -5.00
CA GLU A 858 48.01 -60.25 -5.79
C GLU A 858 49.10 -59.43 -5.07
N LEU A 859 48.83 -58.17 -4.74
CA LEU A 859 49.76 -57.24 -4.11
C LEU A 859 49.19 -56.67 -2.81
N MET A 860 49.98 -56.71 -1.74
CA MET A 860 49.77 -55.93 -0.53
C MET A 860 50.98 -55.04 -0.28
N ASN A 861 50.76 -53.72 -0.25
CA ASN A 861 51.78 -52.73 0.08
C ASN A 861 51.37 -51.96 1.35
N ILE A 862 52.14 -52.14 2.43
CA ILE A 862 51.99 -51.39 3.67
C ILE A 862 53.08 -50.32 3.70
N THR A 863 52.72 -49.06 3.46
CA THR A 863 53.68 -47.95 3.38
C THR A 863 54.30 -47.65 4.75
N SER A 864 55.37 -46.84 4.80
CA SER A 864 56.12 -46.54 6.04
C SER A 864 55.32 -45.94 7.21
N ARG A 865 54.13 -45.38 6.97
CA ARG A 865 53.21 -44.89 8.01
C ARG A 865 51.94 -45.73 8.16
N GLY A 866 51.78 -46.74 7.30
CA GLY A 866 50.64 -47.63 7.31
C GLY A 866 50.69 -48.63 8.46
N THR A 867 49.52 -48.98 8.98
CA THR A 867 49.36 -50.04 9.98
C THR A 867 48.22 -50.98 9.59
N LEU A 868 48.50 -52.28 9.54
CA LEU A 868 47.50 -53.34 9.45
C LEU A 868 47.44 -54.10 10.79
N ASP A 869 46.36 -53.88 11.53
CA ASP A 869 46.06 -54.49 12.82
C ASP A 869 45.02 -55.60 12.65
N MET A 870 45.44 -56.85 12.62
CA MET A 870 44.55 -58.01 12.50
C MET A 870 44.22 -58.57 13.89
N ASN A 871 43.71 -57.69 14.74
CA ASN A 871 43.32 -57.94 16.13
C ASN A 871 44.47 -58.23 17.11
N TYR A 872 45.46 -57.33 17.15
CA TYR A 872 46.54 -57.35 18.14
C TYR A 872 46.00 -56.99 19.54
N ASN A 873 46.25 -57.84 20.55
CA ASN A 873 45.71 -57.73 21.91
C ASN A 873 44.15 -57.73 21.99
N GLY A 874 43.46 -58.56 21.17
CA GLY A 874 41.99 -58.67 21.02
C GLY A 874 41.19 -59.20 22.23
N ASP A 875 40.06 -59.95 22.03
CA ASP A 875 39.29 -60.77 23.04
C ASP A 875 39.59 -62.33 23.04
N VAL A 876 39.75 -63.02 24.19
CA VAL A 876 40.31 -64.42 24.28
C VAL A 876 39.19 -65.44 24.05
N ASN A 877 39.50 -66.47 23.26
CA ASN A 877 38.65 -67.66 23.18
C ASN A 877 39.00 -68.69 24.27
N ASP A 878 40.29 -68.85 24.58
CA ASP A 878 40.84 -69.75 25.58
C ASP A 878 42.22 -69.23 26.03
N ILE A 879 42.47 -69.19 27.35
CA ILE A 879 43.71 -68.66 27.95
C ILE A 879 44.92 -69.58 27.72
N ASP A 880 44.70 -70.87 27.46
CA ASP A 880 45.77 -71.87 27.30
C ASP A 880 46.23 -72.02 25.84
N SER A 881 45.35 -71.72 24.87
CA SER A 881 45.58 -71.96 23.44
C SER A 881 46.07 -70.72 22.65
N GLY A 882 46.09 -69.53 23.27
CA GLY A 882 46.47 -68.27 22.61
C GLY A 882 45.45 -67.77 21.57
N CYS A 883 45.84 -66.77 20.77
CA CYS A 883 44.96 -66.18 19.75
C CYS A 883 44.87 -67.06 18.49
N LEU A 884 43.68 -67.16 17.88
CA LEU A 884 43.52 -67.79 16.56
C LEU A 884 44.41 -67.06 15.52
N PRO A 885 45.11 -67.78 14.63
CA PRO A 885 45.96 -67.16 13.64
C PRO A 885 45.15 -66.33 12.65
N SER A 886 45.56 -65.07 12.50
CA SER A 886 45.19 -64.22 11.37
C SER A 886 45.97 -64.65 10.13
N TYR A 887 45.34 -64.63 8.96
CA TYR A 887 45.91 -65.10 7.70
C TYR A 887 46.09 -63.94 6.70
N ILE A 888 47.22 -63.93 6.01
CA ILE A 888 47.45 -63.13 4.81
C ILE A 888 47.74 -64.10 3.66
N GLN A 889 46.99 -64.00 2.56
CA GLN A 889 47.24 -64.79 1.34
C GLN A 889 47.46 -63.87 0.12
N MET A 890 48.70 -63.45 -0.14
CA MET A 890 49.01 -62.49 -1.23
C MET A 890 50.10 -63.05 -2.13
N MET A 891 50.12 -62.77 -3.44
CA MET A 891 51.26 -63.18 -4.28
C MET A 891 52.54 -62.43 -3.87
N THR A 892 52.43 -61.13 -3.60
CA THR A 892 53.52 -60.25 -3.16
C THR A 892 53.09 -59.40 -1.97
N CYS A 893 53.94 -59.32 -0.94
CA CYS A 893 53.79 -58.45 0.23
C CYS A 893 54.99 -57.50 0.36
N ASP A 894 54.77 -56.19 0.23
CA ASP A 894 55.77 -55.15 0.48
C ASP A 894 55.43 -54.41 1.79
N ILE A 895 56.23 -54.61 2.83
CA ILE A 895 55.97 -54.11 4.19
C ILE A 895 57.03 -53.06 4.57
N ALA A 896 56.68 -51.79 4.44
CA ALA A 896 57.46 -50.66 4.92
C ALA A 896 56.96 -50.08 6.25
N GLY A 897 55.69 -50.31 6.60
CA GLY A 897 55.07 -49.92 7.87
C GLY A 897 54.89 -51.10 8.83
N THR A 898 53.78 -51.12 9.57
CA THR A 898 53.55 -52.10 10.64
C THR A 898 52.42 -53.07 10.31
N VAL A 899 52.66 -54.37 10.41
CA VAL A 899 51.64 -55.42 10.45
C VAL A 899 51.65 -56.02 11.86
N LYS A 900 50.50 -56.13 12.52
CA LYS A 900 50.41 -56.68 13.87
C LYS A 900 49.19 -57.60 14.05
N ALA A 901 49.36 -58.67 14.79
CA ALA A 901 48.32 -59.65 15.12
C ALA A 901 48.70 -60.43 16.39
N GLY A 902 47.75 -61.11 17.03
CA GLY A 902 48.07 -62.03 18.14
C GLY A 902 48.86 -63.27 17.69
N SER A 903 48.41 -63.88 16.59
CA SER A 903 49.04 -64.99 15.87
C SER A 903 48.93 -64.70 14.36
N LEU A 904 49.94 -65.03 13.56
CA LEU A 904 49.99 -64.63 12.14
C LEU A 904 50.54 -65.74 11.24
N THR A 905 49.74 -66.15 10.26
CA THR A 905 50.18 -67.00 9.15
C THR A 905 50.18 -66.21 7.84
N VAL A 906 51.34 -66.13 7.18
CA VAL A 906 51.47 -65.48 5.86
C VAL A 906 51.76 -66.53 4.79
N ASN A 907 50.89 -66.60 3.79
CA ASN A 907 51.08 -67.41 2.59
C ASN A 907 51.33 -66.47 1.40
N THR A 908 52.58 -66.39 0.97
CA THR A 908 52.97 -65.48 -0.10
C THR A 908 54.12 -66.02 -0.95
N GLY A 909 54.15 -65.60 -2.22
CA GLY A 909 55.23 -65.96 -3.14
C GLY A 909 56.48 -65.10 -2.93
N VAL A 910 56.29 -63.81 -2.61
CA VAL A 910 57.36 -62.85 -2.33
C VAL A 910 56.96 -61.98 -1.15
N ILE A 911 57.85 -61.85 -0.16
CA ILE A 911 57.69 -60.90 0.95
C ILE A 911 58.95 -60.04 1.12
N ASN A 912 58.77 -58.73 1.05
CA ASN A 912 59.81 -57.73 1.29
C ASN A 912 59.45 -56.94 2.54
N VAL A 913 60.27 -57.03 3.59
CA VAL A 913 60.16 -56.18 4.78
C VAL A 913 61.31 -55.19 4.77
N THR A 914 61.01 -53.90 4.65
CA THR A 914 62.04 -52.85 4.55
C THR A 914 62.71 -52.55 5.90
N ASN A 915 63.74 -51.70 5.93
CA ASN A 915 64.40 -51.28 7.16
C ASN A 915 63.50 -50.55 8.17
N LYS A 916 62.33 -50.03 7.74
CA LYS A 916 61.30 -49.44 8.61
C LYS A 916 60.10 -50.37 8.83
N GLY A 917 60.04 -51.48 8.09
CA GLY A 917 58.95 -52.44 8.16
C GLY A 917 58.98 -53.26 9.43
N GLN A 918 57.80 -53.52 10.01
CA GLN A 918 57.64 -54.30 11.22
C GLN A 918 56.50 -55.31 11.07
N MET A 919 56.74 -56.54 11.50
CA MET A 919 55.70 -57.57 11.66
C MET A 919 55.72 -58.03 13.13
N ILE A 920 54.66 -57.72 13.87
CA ILE A 920 54.63 -57.84 15.34
C ILE A 920 53.58 -58.87 15.76
N VAL A 921 54.05 -59.92 16.44
CA VAL A 921 53.24 -60.98 17.09
C VAL A 921 53.63 -61.19 18.55
N ASN A 922 54.27 -60.20 19.16
CA ASN A 922 54.82 -60.31 20.51
C ASN A 922 53.69 -60.53 21.55
N TYR A 923 54.01 -61.27 22.62
CA TYR A 923 53.13 -61.61 23.75
C TYR A 923 52.00 -62.62 23.48
N GLY A 924 52.07 -63.38 22.39
CA GLY A 924 51.22 -64.56 22.18
C GLY A 924 49.71 -64.32 22.01
N GLY A 925 49.30 -63.07 22.05
CA GLY A 925 47.99 -62.60 21.60
C GLY A 925 46.94 -62.47 22.69
N TYR A 926 47.11 -61.59 23.68
CA TYR A 926 45.97 -61.06 24.44
C TYR A 926 46.27 -59.87 25.37
N LYS A 927 45.21 -59.13 25.80
CA LYS A 927 45.20 -58.13 26.89
C LYS A 927 45.87 -58.61 28.20
N SER A 928 46.02 -59.91 28.42
CA SER A 928 46.62 -60.53 29.62
C SER A 928 48.04 -61.11 29.41
N GLY A 929 48.55 -61.19 28.19
CA GLY A 929 49.89 -61.75 27.89
C GLY A 929 50.00 -63.28 28.05
N HIS A 930 48.88 -64.02 28.06
CA HIS A 930 48.83 -65.48 28.24
C HIS A 930 48.66 -66.24 26.90
N GLY A 931 49.24 -67.45 26.82
CA GLY A 931 49.18 -68.38 25.67
C GLY A 931 50.33 -68.21 24.65
N PRO A 932 50.83 -69.29 23.99
CA PRO A 932 51.80 -69.17 22.91
C PRO A 932 51.10 -68.69 21.62
N GLY A 933 51.54 -67.54 21.07
CA GLY A 933 51.12 -67.11 19.74
C GLY A 933 51.77 -67.97 18.65
N LYS A 934 51.06 -68.18 17.54
CA LYS A 934 51.48 -69.05 16.43
C LYS A 934 51.81 -68.29 15.16
#